data_AF-A0A7Y1VHS3-F1
#
_entry.id   AF-A0A7Y1VHS3-F1
#
_cell.length_a   1.000
_cell.length_b   1.000
_cell.length_c   1.000
_cell.angle_alpha   90.00
_cell.angle_beta   90.00
_cell.angle_gamma   90.00
#
_symmetry.space_group_name_H-M   'P 1'
#
loop_
_entity.id
_entity.type
_entity.pdbx_description
1 polymer ?
#
loop_
_entity_poly.entity_id
_entity_poly.type
_entity_poly.pdbx_seq_one_letter_code
_entity_poly.pdbx_strand_id
1 'polypeptide(L)'
;MGNRTIRIVAVGTFLLAMLRLENVLLETAVGVRWEVVVALMAALGVSITAAGLSFGWRPWTLAAVQTVVWAILGMAYLAPGTFENLLPTSETWRIAGDQIVTALRSFRFGAPPVTPLAGLVFGSGTIVWAIASVSLWAAFNDRPLLTMVPSMAFYLQLSTIDRTPSSMTWVFMFVLLATAGLVGLTARSERWPTWRRGGAWRRLGPAAVLVALVFAGSVVLTPLVPAGGTVPWRTGSGLGGDFYGSIAYNPFVDVRTQLNSQSDAVVFTAKLAGEVNPRSVYFRLLTLDNFNGRWWGSTAPELQPSSTSEWEDQNQQYAGERVPVEQTIVIDALANSWLPAAYSPVSIASSDRLIYETARVAPDGSLHIDANAYRGLSYSVTSEIPKLDLIALSAGQRGVSPLFSAAGDDGVFQGSEAIAPEAEIPDDFDGFLELPDEVPSSITALARNETLGLETAFEKGIALETFFRRTGGFTYSLDVEPAAPGTPTEDWLLDPASEHYRSGYCEQFAGWMAVMARTLDIPSRVVLGFTPGTQVSNDTVVVRDRNAHAWVELWIAGLGWIPFDPTPRADTPSTTDALPFDAAAYLESIEAAERARLADITGAVPLFPGENEFDIPIPQAGGGESDGNSTLPGWVPEAVGSVVLAGVVFGLIPGLKAIRRRRRLAAIKHGDISGIWAEIVDRLSDADHPPSISDTPIEYAAERPEMRPLAFAYSRQAYGPPGDPNRTALAEAVRSYQATAKELKT
;
A
#
# COMPACT_ATOMS: atom_id res chain seq x y z
N MET A 1 -0.63 40.22 20.49
CA MET A 1 -0.49 39.27 19.37
C MET A 1 -0.53 37.77 19.76
N GLY A 2 -0.39 37.36 21.04
CA GLY A 2 -0.04 35.97 21.41
C GLY A 2 -1.05 34.81 21.22
N ASN A 3 -2.36 34.97 21.43
CA ASN A 3 -3.31 33.83 21.32
C ASN A 3 -3.75 33.51 19.88
N ARG A 4 -3.66 34.49 18.96
CA ARG A 4 -4.02 34.27 17.54
C ARG A 4 -2.96 33.45 16.83
N THR A 5 -1.68 33.73 17.05
CA THR A 5 -0.57 33.03 16.40
C THR A 5 -0.55 31.54 16.75
N ILE A 6 -0.70 31.16 18.02
CA ILE A 6 -0.72 29.75 18.45
C ILE A 6 -1.88 28.99 17.79
N ARG A 7 -3.07 29.62 17.70
CA ARG A 7 -4.23 29.01 17.04
C ARG A 7 -4.02 28.84 15.54
N ILE A 8 -3.37 29.81 14.88
CA ILE A 8 -3.02 29.71 13.45
C ILE A 8 -2.02 28.58 13.21
N VAL A 9 -0.97 28.48 14.03
CA VAL A 9 0.03 27.41 13.87
C VAL A 9 -0.57 26.04 14.20
N ALA A 10 -1.45 25.91 15.21
CA ALA A 10 -2.14 24.67 15.52
C ALA A 10 -3.09 24.19 14.40
N VAL A 11 -3.79 25.13 13.74
CA VAL A 11 -4.59 24.82 12.55
C VAL A 11 -3.68 24.42 11.39
N GLY A 12 -2.57 25.12 11.18
CA GLY A 12 -1.59 24.78 10.15
C GLY A 12 -0.98 23.38 10.33
N THR A 13 -0.56 23.02 11.55
CA THR A 13 -0.03 21.68 11.83
C THR A 13 -1.07 20.58 11.67
N PHE A 14 -2.33 20.86 12.00
CA PHE A 14 -3.44 19.92 11.77
C PHE A 14 -3.72 19.71 10.27
N LEU A 15 -3.76 20.78 9.46
CA LEU A 15 -3.97 20.68 8.01
C LEU A 15 -2.82 19.95 7.32
N LEU A 16 -1.58 20.19 7.75
CA LEU A 16 -0.42 19.44 7.24
C LEU A 16 -0.50 17.95 7.58
N ALA A 17 -0.97 17.60 8.77
CA ALA A 17 -1.20 16.21 9.14
C ALA A 17 -2.31 15.55 8.29
N MET A 18 -3.34 16.32 7.91
CA MET A 18 -4.41 15.84 7.01
C MET A 18 -3.91 15.60 5.58
N LEU A 19 -3.21 16.57 4.99
CA LEU A 19 -2.64 16.43 3.64
C LEU A 19 -1.67 15.26 3.56
N ARG A 20 -1.01 14.91 4.68
CA ARG A 20 -0.09 13.77 4.71
C ARG A 20 -0.81 12.42 4.52
N LEU A 21 -2.08 12.32 4.90
CA LEU A 21 -2.86 11.09 4.77
C LEU A 21 -3.05 10.66 3.31
N GLU A 22 -3.02 11.61 2.36
CA GLU A 22 -3.10 11.37 0.91
C GLU A 22 -1.91 10.57 0.35
N ASN A 23 -0.76 10.58 1.05
CA ASN A 23 0.40 9.78 0.65
C ASN A 23 0.36 8.35 1.21
N VAL A 24 -0.64 8.03 2.05
CA VAL A 24 -0.77 6.74 2.74
C VAL A 24 -1.97 5.94 2.21
N LEU A 25 -3.03 6.61 1.78
CA LEU A 25 -4.23 5.99 1.21
C LEU A 25 -4.35 6.32 -0.28
N LEU A 26 -4.71 5.33 -1.09
CA LEU A 26 -5.07 5.53 -2.49
C LEU A 26 -6.36 6.35 -2.64
N GLU A 27 -6.57 6.89 -3.84
CA GLU A 27 -7.86 7.48 -4.22
C GLU A 27 -8.98 6.43 -4.13
N THR A 28 -10.18 6.88 -3.77
CA THR A 28 -11.33 5.99 -3.61
C THR A 28 -11.91 5.69 -4.99
N ALA A 29 -11.81 4.46 -5.48
CA ALA A 29 -12.30 4.10 -6.82
C ALA A 29 -13.84 4.16 -6.96
N VAL A 30 -14.57 3.94 -5.87
CA VAL A 30 -16.05 3.92 -5.83
C VAL A 30 -16.55 4.50 -4.51
N GLY A 31 -17.60 5.35 -4.57
CA GLY A 31 -18.28 5.87 -3.38
C GLY A 31 -17.84 7.28 -2.94
N VAL A 32 -18.09 7.62 -1.66
CA VAL A 32 -17.69 8.92 -1.10
C VAL A 32 -16.18 8.90 -0.83
N ARG A 33 -15.49 9.89 -1.39
CA ARG A 33 -14.09 10.20 -1.10
C ARG A 33 -13.77 10.08 0.39
N TRP A 34 -12.78 9.26 0.75
CA TRP A 34 -12.42 9.03 2.16
C TRP A 34 -12.04 10.33 2.88
N GLU A 35 -11.50 11.31 2.14
CA GLU A 35 -11.15 12.64 2.63
C GLU A 35 -12.38 13.35 3.21
N VAL A 36 -13.53 13.20 2.54
CA VAL A 36 -14.80 13.79 2.97
C VAL A 36 -15.29 13.13 4.26
N VAL A 37 -15.19 11.81 4.36
CA VAL A 37 -15.59 11.06 5.57
C VAL A 37 -14.75 11.50 6.77
N VAL A 38 -13.42 11.53 6.60
CA VAL A 38 -12.49 11.94 7.65
C VAL A 38 -12.69 13.41 8.04
N ALA A 39 -12.93 14.30 7.07
CA ALA A 39 -13.22 15.71 7.33
C ALA A 39 -14.54 15.90 8.09
N LEU A 40 -15.59 15.15 7.75
CA LEU A 40 -16.87 15.18 8.45
C LEU A 40 -16.73 14.70 9.90
N MET A 41 -16.00 13.61 10.13
CA MET A 41 -15.68 13.13 11.47
C MET A 41 -14.93 14.18 12.30
N ALA A 42 -13.93 14.84 11.71
CA ALA A 42 -13.20 15.93 12.36
C ALA A 42 -14.12 17.10 12.72
N ALA A 43 -14.95 17.55 11.78
CA ALA A 43 -15.88 18.66 11.97
C ALA A 43 -16.92 18.37 13.07
N LEU A 44 -17.41 17.14 13.14
CA LEU A 44 -18.37 16.73 14.16
C LEU A 44 -17.73 16.69 15.56
N GLY A 45 -16.54 16.11 15.70
CA GLY A 45 -15.79 16.11 16.96
C GLY A 45 -15.50 17.54 17.47
N VAL A 46 -15.14 18.46 16.57
CA VAL A 46 -14.96 19.88 16.88
C VAL A 46 -16.28 20.52 17.32
N SER A 47 -17.39 20.24 16.64
CA SER A 47 -18.71 20.81 16.93
C SER A 47 -19.23 20.38 18.29
N ILE A 48 -19.12 19.09 18.62
CA ILE A 48 -19.50 18.53 19.93
C ILE A 48 -18.65 19.17 21.03
N THR A 49 -17.34 19.30 20.80
CA THR A 49 -16.42 19.95 21.75
C THR A 49 -16.78 21.42 21.97
N ALA A 50 -17.04 22.17 20.90
CA ALA A 50 -17.40 23.58 20.98
C ALA A 50 -18.75 23.77 21.70
N ALA A 51 -19.73 22.94 21.40
CA ALA A 51 -21.04 22.94 22.06
C ALA A 51 -20.89 22.64 23.56
N GLY A 52 -20.25 21.52 23.91
CA GLY A 52 -20.07 21.12 25.31
C GLY A 52 -19.34 22.19 26.13
N LEU A 53 -18.30 22.81 25.57
CA LEU A 53 -17.62 23.93 26.23
C LEU A 53 -18.50 25.17 26.38
N SER A 54 -19.37 25.46 25.41
CA SER A 54 -20.31 26.58 25.50
C SER A 54 -21.43 26.35 26.53
N PHE A 55 -21.77 25.09 26.81
CA PHE A 55 -22.74 24.69 27.82
C PHE A 55 -22.10 24.35 29.17
N GLY A 56 -20.81 24.64 29.37
CA GLY A 56 -20.13 24.43 30.65
C GLY A 56 -19.99 22.95 31.04
N TRP A 57 -20.00 22.02 30.08
CA TRP A 57 -19.88 20.60 30.35
C TRP A 57 -18.56 20.26 31.04
N ARG A 58 -18.63 19.37 32.03
CA ARG A 58 -17.44 18.82 32.67
C ARG A 58 -16.65 17.98 31.66
N PRO A 59 -15.31 17.85 31.78
CA PRO A 59 -14.51 17.08 30.83
C PRO A 59 -15.01 15.64 30.64
N TRP A 60 -15.50 15.00 31.70
CA TRP A 60 -16.03 13.64 31.64
C TRP A 60 -17.36 13.54 30.89
N THR A 61 -18.25 14.54 31.02
CA THR A 61 -19.51 14.53 30.27
C THR A 61 -19.25 14.79 28.78
N LEU A 62 -18.30 15.67 28.48
CA LEU A 62 -17.84 15.87 27.10
C LEU A 62 -17.22 14.59 26.52
N ALA A 63 -16.34 13.91 27.26
CA ALA A 63 -15.75 12.64 26.83
C ALA A 63 -16.81 11.56 26.60
N ALA A 64 -17.78 11.41 27.51
CA ALA A 64 -18.86 10.44 27.38
C ALA A 64 -19.71 10.69 26.12
N VAL A 65 -20.09 11.94 25.84
CA VAL A 65 -20.85 12.28 24.64
C VAL A 65 -20.03 12.03 23.37
N GLN A 66 -18.75 12.40 23.37
CA GLN A 66 -17.85 12.11 22.23
C GLN A 66 -17.76 10.61 21.95
N THR A 67 -17.58 9.78 22.98
CA THR A 67 -17.49 8.32 22.84
C THR A 67 -18.80 7.71 22.33
N VAL A 68 -19.95 8.15 22.84
CA VAL A 68 -21.25 7.62 22.40
C VAL A 68 -21.51 7.97 20.93
N VAL A 69 -21.30 9.22 20.54
CA VAL A 69 -21.52 9.63 19.14
C VAL A 69 -20.52 8.95 18.21
N TRP A 70 -19.25 8.85 18.62
CA TRP A 70 -18.22 8.11 17.88
C TRP A 70 -18.60 6.63 17.66
N ALA A 71 -19.08 5.95 18.71
CA ALA A 71 -19.45 4.54 18.64
C ALA A 71 -20.66 4.32 17.71
N ILE A 72 -21.68 5.18 17.78
CA ILE A 72 -22.86 5.09 16.90
C ILE A 72 -22.45 5.29 15.44
N LEU A 73 -21.63 6.29 15.14
CA LEU A 73 -21.18 6.57 13.78
C LEU A 73 -20.25 5.49 13.24
N GLY A 74 -19.35 4.96 14.08
CA GLY A 74 -18.47 3.87 13.71
C GLY A 74 -19.23 2.62 13.33
N MET A 75 -20.21 2.26 14.15
CA MET A 75 -21.06 1.12 13.84
C MET A 75 -21.88 1.36 12.57
N ALA A 76 -22.43 2.56 12.38
CA ALA A 76 -23.22 2.92 11.18
C ALA A 76 -22.38 2.90 9.90
N TYR A 77 -21.11 3.28 9.98
CA TYR A 77 -20.19 3.31 8.86
C TYR A 77 -19.58 1.94 8.53
N LEU A 78 -19.20 1.16 9.55
CA LEU A 78 -18.53 -0.14 9.37
C LEU A 78 -19.50 -1.28 9.02
N ALA A 79 -20.76 -1.21 9.47
CA ALA A 79 -21.75 -2.26 9.26
C ALA A 79 -23.10 -1.67 8.79
N PRO A 80 -23.12 -1.03 7.60
CA PRO A 80 -24.32 -0.37 7.10
C PRO A 80 -25.46 -1.39 6.88
N GLY A 81 -26.66 -1.06 7.35
CA GLY A 81 -27.87 -1.90 7.17
C GLY A 81 -28.17 -2.89 8.29
N THR A 82 -27.35 -2.96 9.34
CA THR A 82 -27.57 -3.86 10.49
C THR A 82 -28.24 -3.21 11.71
N PHE A 83 -28.68 -1.95 11.56
CA PHE A 83 -29.31 -1.17 12.62
C PHE A 83 -30.82 -1.33 12.59
N GLU A 84 -31.41 -1.64 13.75
CA GLU A 84 -32.83 -1.49 13.99
C GLU A 84 -33.03 -0.32 14.96
N ASN A 85 -33.81 0.69 14.59
CA ASN A 85 -34.15 1.84 15.46
C ASN A 85 -32.92 2.53 16.11
N LEU A 86 -31.83 2.73 15.37
CA LEU A 86 -30.56 3.33 15.84
C LEU A 86 -29.79 2.51 16.90
N LEU A 87 -30.22 1.27 17.18
CA LEU A 87 -29.50 0.36 18.07
C LEU A 87 -28.74 -0.70 17.26
N PRO A 88 -27.47 -0.99 17.62
CA PRO A 88 -26.68 -2.02 16.96
C PRO A 88 -27.22 -3.41 17.31
N THR A 89 -27.37 -4.27 16.31
CA THR A 89 -27.72 -5.69 16.51
C THR A 89 -26.45 -6.50 16.80
N SER A 90 -26.59 -7.77 17.19
CA SER A 90 -25.44 -8.67 17.37
C SER A 90 -24.61 -8.82 16.09
N GLU A 91 -25.26 -8.70 14.93
CA GLU A 91 -24.62 -8.78 13.62
C GLU A 91 -23.77 -7.54 13.30
N THR A 92 -24.19 -6.35 13.75
CA THR A 92 -23.41 -5.11 13.65
C THR A 92 -22.02 -5.26 14.28
N TRP A 93 -21.96 -5.86 15.48
CA TRP A 93 -20.70 -6.07 16.20
C TRP A 93 -19.75 -7.03 15.49
N ARG A 94 -20.30 -8.08 14.86
CA ARG A 94 -19.54 -9.08 14.11
C ARG A 94 -18.89 -8.46 12.86
N ILE A 95 -19.69 -7.75 12.06
CA ILE A 95 -19.22 -7.10 10.81
C ILE A 95 -18.23 -5.98 11.13
N ALA A 96 -18.50 -5.15 12.13
CA ALA A 96 -17.57 -4.10 12.55
C ALA A 96 -16.24 -4.70 13.05
N GLY A 97 -16.28 -5.81 13.79
CA GLY A 97 -15.09 -6.54 14.21
C GLY A 97 -14.27 -7.04 13.04
N ASP A 98 -14.91 -7.63 12.04
CA ASP A 98 -14.25 -8.14 10.82
C ASP A 98 -13.60 -7.02 10.01
N GLN A 99 -14.29 -5.90 9.79
CA GLN A 99 -13.75 -4.73 9.10
C GLN A 99 -12.54 -4.11 9.81
N ILE A 100 -12.55 -4.08 11.15
CA ILE A 100 -11.41 -3.61 11.96
C ILE A 100 -10.23 -4.58 11.86
N VAL A 101 -10.46 -5.88 11.95
CA VAL A 101 -9.41 -6.90 11.82
C VAL A 101 -8.77 -6.85 10.43
N THR A 102 -9.60 -6.76 9.38
CA THR A 102 -9.14 -6.64 7.99
C THR A 102 -8.32 -5.36 7.79
N ALA A 103 -8.79 -4.22 8.32
CA ALA A 103 -8.03 -2.98 8.29
C ALA A 103 -6.68 -3.08 9.03
N LEU A 104 -6.65 -3.70 10.21
CA LEU A 104 -5.41 -3.91 10.97
C LEU A 104 -4.44 -4.85 10.25
N ARG A 105 -4.94 -5.89 9.57
CA ARG A 105 -4.13 -6.77 8.71
C ARG A 105 -3.57 -6.00 7.52
N SER A 106 -4.38 -5.22 6.81
CA SER A 106 -3.92 -4.37 5.72
C SER A 106 -2.89 -3.33 6.17
N PHE A 107 -3.02 -2.77 7.38
CA PHE A 107 -2.02 -1.86 7.93
C PHE A 107 -0.73 -2.57 8.34
N ARG A 108 -0.81 -3.82 8.81
CA ARG A 108 0.34 -4.61 9.28
C ARG A 108 1.12 -5.28 8.14
N PHE A 109 0.46 -5.59 7.04
CA PHE A 109 1.04 -6.36 5.94
C PHE A 109 1.02 -5.62 4.58
N GLY A 110 0.26 -4.53 4.46
CA GLY A 110 0.20 -3.71 3.25
C GLY A 110 1.33 -2.67 3.17
N ALA A 111 1.83 -2.43 1.97
CA ALA A 111 2.73 -1.32 1.68
C ALA A 111 1.91 -0.07 1.31
N PRO A 112 2.19 1.11 1.89
CA PRO A 112 1.59 2.37 1.43
C PRO A 112 1.99 2.68 -0.02
N PRO A 113 1.10 3.26 -0.83
CA PRO A 113 -0.28 3.64 -0.50
C PRO A 113 -1.25 2.44 -0.52
N VAL A 114 -2.10 2.32 0.51
CA VAL A 114 -3.04 1.20 0.67
C VAL A 114 -4.45 1.57 0.23
N THR A 115 -5.24 0.58 -0.19
CA THR A 115 -6.66 0.81 -0.56
C THR A 115 -7.46 1.28 0.67
N PRO A 116 -8.34 2.29 0.52
CA PRO A 116 -9.08 2.89 1.62
C PRO A 116 -10.25 2.01 2.08
N LEU A 117 -9.96 0.88 2.74
CA LEU A 117 -10.96 0.01 3.35
C LEU A 117 -11.78 0.77 4.41
N ALA A 118 -13.05 0.41 4.59
CA ALA A 118 -13.94 1.07 5.57
C ALA A 118 -13.34 1.11 6.98
N GLY A 119 -12.75 0.00 7.45
CA GLY A 119 -12.05 -0.04 8.74
C GLY A 119 -10.86 0.93 8.84
N LEU A 120 -10.10 1.12 7.75
CA LEU A 120 -8.94 2.03 7.70
C LEU A 120 -9.37 3.50 7.66
N VAL A 121 -10.39 3.83 6.87
CA VAL A 121 -10.95 5.18 6.79
C VAL A 121 -11.55 5.58 8.13
N PHE A 122 -12.31 4.68 8.77
CA PHE A 122 -12.87 4.92 10.09
C PHE A 122 -11.80 5.04 11.18
N GLY A 123 -10.77 4.20 11.15
CA GLY A 123 -9.63 4.28 12.07
C GLY A 123 -8.89 5.61 11.94
N SER A 124 -8.62 6.04 10.71
CA SER A 124 -8.00 7.34 10.42
C SER A 124 -8.88 8.50 10.88
N GLY A 125 -10.18 8.45 10.56
CA GLY A 125 -11.16 9.44 11.00
C GLY A 125 -11.28 9.52 12.53
N THR A 126 -11.16 8.39 13.22
CA THR A 126 -11.17 8.32 14.70
C THR A 126 -9.98 9.05 15.32
N ILE A 127 -8.79 8.83 14.78
CA ILE A 127 -7.57 9.50 15.26
C ILE A 127 -7.69 11.02 15.05
N VAL A 128 -8.17 11.42 13.87
CA VAL A 128 -8.33 12.83 13.49
C VAL A 128 -9.41 13.51 14.32
N TRP A 129 -10.54 12.85 14.56
CA TRP A 129 -11.59 13.29 15.47
C TRP A 129 -11.02 13.56 16.87
N ALA A 130 -10.27 12.60 17.42
CA ALA A 130 -9.70 12.70 18.76
C ALA A 130 -8.71 13.87 18.86
N ILE A 131 -7.82 14.00 17.87
CA ILE A 131 -6.86 15.11 17.79
C ILE A 131 -7.58 16.46 17.72
N ALA A 132 -8.57 16.60 16.85
CA ALA A 132 -9.30 17.85 16.68
C ALA A 132 -10.06 18.25 17.95
N SER A 133 -10.69 17.27 18.62
CA SER A 133 -11.45 17.48 19.86
C SER A 133 -10.53 17.87 21.03
N VAL A 134 -9.41 17.16 21.22
CA VAL A 134 -8.43 17.44 22.28
C VAL A 134 -7.75 18.80 22.05
N SER A 135 -7.36 19.09 20.81
CA SER A 135 -6.73 20.36 20.46
C SER A 135 -7.67 21.56 20.69
N LEU A 136 -8.97 21.41 20.38
CA LEU A 136 -9.95 22.44 20.66
C LEU A 136 -10.17 22.63 22.17
N TRP A 137 -10.36 21.54 22.91
CA TRP A 137 -10.49 21.59 24.36
C TRP A 137 -9.27 22.27 25.02
N ALA A 138 -8.05 21.92 24.58
CA ALA A 138 -6.82 22.54 25.06
C ALA A 138 -6.75 24.05 24.75
N ALA A 139 -7.26 24.47 23.59
CA ALA A 139 -7.28 25.88 23.19
C ALA A 139 -8.27 26.74 23.99
N PHE A 140 -9.31 26.14 24.56
CA PHE A 140 -10.26 26.80 25.45
C PHE A 140 -9.80 26.84 26.91
N ASN A 141 -9.02 25.84 27.34
CA ASN A 141 -8.52 25.72 28.72
C ASN A 141 -7.11 26.32 28.91
N ASP A 142 -6.68 27.20 28.00
CA ASP A 142 -5.36 27.87 28.03
C ASP A 142 -4.18 26.88 28.19
N ARG A 143 -4.27 25.71 27.54
CA ARG A 143 -3.20 24.69 27.50
C ARG A 143 -2.54 24.64 26.13
N PRO A 144 -1.68 25.62 25.77
CA PRO A 144 -1.21 25.79 24.41
C PRO A 144 -0.37 24.62 23.88
N LEU A 145 0.39 23.93 24.74
CA LEU A 145 1.18 22.77 24.31
C LEU A 145 0.30 21.62 23.80
N LEU A 146 -0.84 21.37 24.46
CA LEU A 146 -1.77 20.31 24.09
C LEU A 146 -2.57 20.62 22.81
N THR A 147 -2.49 21.85 22.29
CA THR A 147 -3.14 22.22 21.01
C THR A 147 -2.34 21.77 19.78
N MET A 148 -1.03 21.52 19.95
CA MET A 148 -0.12 21.26 18.83
C MET A 148 0.45 19.84 18.89
N VAL A 149 0.72 19.34 20.10
CA VAL A 149 1.37 18.04 20.31
C VAL A 149 0.65 16.86 19.65
N PRO A 150 -0.69 16.70 19.75
CA PRO A 150 -1.37 15.55 19.15
C PRO A 150 -1.27 15.52 17.61
N SER A 151 -1.51 16.66 16.94
CA SER A 151 -1.35 16.78 15.49
C SER A 151 0.10 16.53 15.07
N MET A 152 1.05 16.95 15.91
CA MET A 152 2.47 16.78 15.68
C MET A 152 2.92 15.32 15.80
N ALA A 153 2.42 14.60 16.82
CA ALA A 153 2.64 13.17 16.97
C ALA A 153 2.10 12.39 15.75
N PHE A 154 0.90 12.74 15.31
CA PHE A 154 0.23 12.09 14.18
C PHE A 154 0.95 12.33 12.86
N TYR A 155 1.34 13.58 12.58
CA TYR A 155 2.15 13.91 11.41
C TYR A 155 3.48 13.15 11.40
N LEU A 156 4.19 13.09 12.54
CA LEU A 156 5.45 12.37 12.65
C LEU A 156 5.24 10.88 12.36
N GLN A 157 4.17 10.28 12.89
CA GLN A 157 3.83 8.88 12.65
C GLN A 157 3.56 8.62 11.16
N LEU A 158 2.73 9.44 10.50
CA LEU A 158 2.47 9.32 9.06
C LEU A 158 3.73 9.52 8.23
N SER A 159 4.57 10.48 8.60
CA SER A 159 5.84 10.72 7.94
C SER A 159 6.82 9.56 8.10
N THR A 160 6.69 8.77 9.17
CA THR A 160 7.49 7.56 9.34
C THR A 160 6.95 6.34 8.61
N ILE A 161 5.73 6.41 8.06
CA ILE A 161 5.07 5.33 7.31
C ILE A 161 5.23 5.56 5.80
N ASP A 162 5.25 6.81 5.36
CA ASP A 162 5.46 7.17 3.95
C ASP A 162 6.87 6.72 3.48
N ARG A 163 6.92 6.17 2.26
CA ARG A 163 8.11 5.63 1.59
C ARG A 163 8.65 6.53 0.47
N THR A 164 7.97 7.64 0.17
CA THR A 164 8.38 8.54 -0.93
C THR A 164 9.57 9.46 -0.52
N PRO A 165 10.57 9.68 -1.40
CA PRO A 165 11.75 10.51 -1.12
C PRO A 165 11.45 12.00 -0.83
N SER A 166 10.26 12.49 -1.19
CA SER A 166 9.83 13.88 -0.98
C SER A 166 9.63 14.26 0.49
N SER A 167 9.70 13.29 1.41
CA SER A 167 9.35 13.42 2.82
C SER A 167 10.27 14.35 3.64
N MET A 168 11.57 14.45 3.30
CA MET A 168 12.53 15.25 4.08
C MET A 168 12.16 16.74 4.12
N THR A 169 11.73 17.32 3.00
CA THR A 169 11.34 18.75 2.91
C THR A 169 10.16 19.07 3.82
N TRP A 170 9.17 18.18 3.90
CA TRP A 170 8.00 18.36 4.75
C TRP A 170 8.32 18.16 6.24
N VAL A 171 9.20 17.21 6.58
CA VAL A 171 9.73 17.06 7.95
C VAL A 171 10.48 18.34 8.38
N PHE A 172 11.27 18.96 7.50
CA PHE A 172 11.92 20.25 7.77
C PHE A 172 10.91 21.38 7.99
N MET A 173 9.92 21.53 7.12
CA MET A 173 8.84 22.52 7.28
C MET A 173 8.08 22.35 8.59
N PHE A 174 7.84 21.10 8.98
CA PHE A 174 7.18 20.76 10.22
C PHE A 174 8.03 21.07 11.47
N VAL A 175 9.31 20.71 11.47
CA VAL A 175 10.26 21.06 12.54
C VAL A 175 10.36 22.58 12.69
N LEU A 176 10.34 23.31 11.57
CA LEU A 176 10.35 24.78 11.56
C LEU A 176 9.08 25.37 12.19
N LEU A 177 7.89 24.84 11.85
CA LEU A 177 6.61 25.26 12.45
C LEU A 177 6.50 24.89 13.93
N ALA A 178 6.96 23.70 14.32
CA ALA A 178 7.02 23.25 15.70
C ALA A 178 7.94 24.15 16.54
N THR A 179 9.12 24.48 16.01
CA THR A 179 10.10 25.36 16.66
C THR A 179 9.55 26.78 16.77
N ALA A 180 8.94 27.32 15.70
CA ALA A 180 8.28 28.63 15.72
C ALA A 180 7.13 28.69 16.75
N GLY A 181 6.34 27.62 16.85
CA GLY A 181 5.31 27.46 17.88
C GLY A 181 5.89 27.47 19.29
N LEU A 182 6.94 26.69 19.55
CA LEU A 182 7.61 26.61 20.85
C LEU A 182 8.27 27.94 21.27
N VAL A 183 8.93 28.62 20.33
CA VAL A 183 9.54 29.95 20.55
C VAL A 183 8.47 31.00 20.84
N GLY A 184 7.33 30.95 20.14
CA GLY A 184 6.18 31.80 20.43
C GLY A 184 5.59 31.60 21.83
N LEU A 185 5.72 30.39 22.40
CA LEU A 185 5.29 30.07 23.77
C LEU A 185 6.26 30.55 24.84
N THR A 186 7.56 30.42 24.62
CA THR A 186 8.59 30.87 25.57
C THR A 186 8.73 32.39 25.62
N ALA A 187 8.47 33.09 24.51
CA ALA A 187 8.44 34.55 24.44
C ALA A 187 7.31 35.19 25.28
N ARG A 188 6.38 34.39 25.80
CA ARG A 188 5.16 34.86 26.47
C ARG A 188 5.23 34.86 28.00
N SER A 189 6.27 34.27 28.60
CA SER A 189 6.47 34.41 30.04
C SER A 189 6.99 35.83 30.33
N GLU A 190 6.15 36.70 30.87
CA GLU A 190 6.43 38.12 31.20
C GLU A 190 7.46 38.33 32.33
N ARG A 191 8.52 37.52 32.37
CA ARG A 191 9.71 37.80 33.16
C ARG A 191 10.90 37.53 32.25
N TRP A 192 11.48 38.58 31.70
CA TRP A 192 12.90 38.61 31.33
C TRP A 192 13.71 38.95 32.60
N PRO A 193 14.16 37.97 33.40
CA PRO A 193 15.30 38.22 34.26
C PRO A 193 16.57 38.17 33.40
N THR A 194 17.48 39.07 33.71
CA THR A 194 18.85 39.11 33.20
C THR A 194 19.46 37.71 33.11
N TRP A 195 20.20 37.49 32.03
CA TRP A 195 20.91 36.26 31.69
C TRP A 195 21.81 35.79 32.85
N ARG A 196 21.28 34.97 33.75
CA ARG A 196 22.08 34.13 34.66
C ARG A 196 22.16 32.73 34.07
N ARG A 197 23.38 32.34 33.69
CA ARG A 197 23.75 30.98 33.28
C ARG A 197 23.29 29.99 34.36
N GLY A 198 22.30 29.16 34.06
CA GLY A 198 21.87 28.07 34.95
C GLY A 198 20.37 27.73 34.97
N GLY A 199 19.48 28.56 34.42
CA GLY A 199 18.02 28.38 34.58
C GLY A 199 17.24 27.86 33.35
N ALA A 200 17.81 27.91 32.14
CA ALA A 200 17.07 27.64 30.90
C ALA A 200 16.62 26.17 30.78
N TRP A 201 17.43 25.22 31.25
CA TRP A 201 17.17 23.79 31.16
C TRP A 201 16.00 23.32 32.05
N ARG A 202 15.75 23.96 33.21
CA ARG A 202 14.61 23.62 34.08
C ARG A 202 13.24 24.02 33.52
N ARG A 203 13.18 24.96 32.56
CA ARG A 203 11.92 25.46 31.98
C ARG A 203 11.57 24.85 30.62
N LEU A 204 12.58 24.37 29.89
CA LEU A 204 12.39 23.54 28.70
C LEU A 204 12.09 22.07 29.06
N GLY A 205 12.38 21.65 30.30
CA GLY A 205 12.17 20.29 30.81
C GLY A 205 10.79 19.70 30.55
N PRO A 206 9.66 20.36 30.88
CA PRO A 206 8.33 19.78 30.66
C PRO A 206 7.98 19.61 29.19
N ALA A 207 8.37 20.57 28.32
CA ALA A 207 8.11 20.48 26.88
C ALA A 207 9.03 19.43 26.22
N ALA A 208 10.30 19.37 26.62
CA ALA A 208 11.24 18.34 26.18
C ALA A 208 10.82 16.93 26.66
N VAL A 209 10.32 16.80 27.89
CA VAL A 209 9.76 15.55 28.43
C VAL A 209 8.50 15.15 27.69
N LEU A 210 7.62 16.10 27.33
CA LEU A 210 6.39 15.78 26.61
C LEU A 210 6.65 15.42 25.14
N VAL A 211 7.61 16.09 24.49
CA VAL A 211 8.14 15.67 23.18
C VAL A 211 8.82 14.31 23.28
N ALA A 212 9.61 14.05 24.33
CA ALA A 212 10.24 12.76 24.57
C ALA A 212 9.23 11.66 24.91
N LEU A 213 8.11 11.97 25.56
CA LEU A 213 7.02 11.03 25.85
C LEU A 213 6.16 10.76 24.62
N VAL A 214 5.97 11.74 23.75
CA VAL A 214 5.32 11.57 22.44
C VAL A 214 6.20 10.73 21.52
N PHE A 215 7.50 11.02 21.51
CA PHE A 215 8.50 10.23 20.82
C PHE A 215 8.56 8.81 21.40
N ALA A 216 8.63 8.65 22.73
CA ALA A 216 8.61 7.35 23.39
C ALA A 216 7.29 6.61 23.17
N GLY A 217 6.14 7.29 23.14
CA GLY A 217 4.84 6.72 22.83
C GLY A 217 4.75 6.25 21.38
N SER A 218 5.30 7.02 20.44
CA SER A 218 5.46 6.58 19.04
C SER A 218 6.43 5.40 18.91
N VAL A 219 7.46 5.33 19.75
CA VAL A 219 8.39 4.19 19.86
C VAL A 219 7.70 2.96 20.48
N VAL A 220 6.80 3.14 21.44
CA VAL A 220 6.05 2.04 22.06
C VAL A 220 4.93 1.50 21.16
N LEU A 221 4.33 2.36 20.32
CA LEU A 221 3.38 1.95 19.27
C LEU A 221 4.07 1.42 18.01
N THR A 222 5.41 1.49 17.93
CA THR A 222 6.23 1.00 16.79
C THR A 222 6.06 -0.49 16.46
N PRO A 223 5.81 -1.43 17.40
CA PRO A 223 5.62 -2.84 17.06
C PRO A 223 4.30 -3.13 16.30
N LEU A 224 3.38 -2.17 16.25
CA LEU A 224 2.07 -2.30 15.61
C LEU A 224 2.06 -1.76 14.16
N VAL A 225 3.18 -1.23 13.66
CA VAL A 225 3.33 -0.60 12.34
C VAL A 225 4.42 -1.34 11.54
N PRO A 226 4.25 -1.60 10.22
CA PRO A 226 5.25 -2.32 9.42
C PRO A 226 6.59 -1.59 9.31
N ALA A 227 7.67 -2.36 9.12
CA ALA A 227 9.06 -1.92 9.13
C ALA A 227 9.54 -1.07 7.93
N GLY A 228 8.65 -0.40 7.18
CA GLY A 228 9.05 0.34 5.97
C GLY A 228 8.57 1.79 5.95
N GLY A 229 9.48 2.73 6.20
CA GLY A 229 9.29 4.17 5.97
C GLY A 229 10.59 4.98 6.09
N THR A 230 10.56 6.27 5.71
CA THR A 230 11.73 7.10 5.32
C THR A 230 12.74 7.52 6.42
N VAL A 231 12.77 6.86 7.59
CA VAL A 231 13.75 7.21 8.63
C VAL A 231 14.95 6.24 8.52
N PRO A 232 16.20 6.71 8.32
CA PRO A 232 17.35 5.85 8.00
C PRO A 232 17.69 4.72 8.98
N TRP A 233 17.31 4.83 10.26
CA TRP A 233 17.46 3.72 11.23
C TRP A 233 16.27 2.74 11.22
N ARG A 234 15.20 3.07 10.49
CA ARG A 234 14.04 2.21 10.19
C ARG A 234 14.11 1.63 8.78
N THR A 235 14.78 2.29 7.83
CA THR A 235 15.12 1.66 6.55
C THR A 235 16.26 0.70 6.80
N GLY A 236 15.92 -0.58 7.01
CA GLY A 236 16.82 -1.65 6.64
C GLY A 236 16.95 -1.68 5.12
N SER A 237 17.63 -0.69 4.51
CA SER A 237 18.55 -1.09 3.44
C SER A 237 19.45 -2.12 4.11
N GLY A 238 19.56 -3.31 3.54
CA GLY A 238 20.18 -4.47 4.18
C GLY A 238 21.35 -4.12 5.11
N LEU A 239 21.37 -4.77 6.27
CA LEU A 239 22.40 -4.77 7.31
C LEU A 239 22.22 -3.74 8.46
N GLY A 240 21.60 -4.23 9.54
CA GLY A 240 21.67 -3.64 10.88
C GLY A 240 21.03 -4.56 11.90
N GLY A 241 21.85 -5.36 12.59
CA GLY A 241 21.38 -6.23 13.67
C GLY A 241 20.71 -5.42 14.78
N ASP A 242 19.42 -5.70 15.02
CA ASP A 242 18.88 -6.11 16.32
C ASP A 242 17.34 -6.22 16.21
N PHE A 243 16.83 -7.44 16.48
CA PHE A 243 15.43 -7.92 16.50
C PHE A 243 14.78 -8.50 15.19
N TYR A 244 15.02 -9.82 15.04
CA TYR A 244 14.34 -10.89 14.25
C TYR A 244 14.24 -10.77 12.72
N GLY A 245 15.32 -11.17 12.03
CA GLY A 245 15.44 -11.27 10.57
C GLY A 245 14.42 -12.20 9.90
N SER A 246 13.37 -11.61 9.33
CA SER A 246 12.39 -12.25 8.47
C SER A 246 12.41 -11.63 7.07
N ILE A 247 12.15 -12.43 6.04
CA ILE A 247 12.22 -12.10 4.61
C ILE A 247 10.82 -12.32 4.03
N ALA A 248 10.24 -11.28 3.43
CA ALA A 248 8.93 -11.33 2.80
C ALA A 248 9.04 -10.87 1.33
N TYR A 249 8.42 -11.63 0.43
CA TYR A 249 8.31 -11.32 -1.00
C TYR A 249 6.88 -10.87 -1.31
N ASN A 250 6.73 -9.71 -1.94
CA ASN A 250 5.45 -9.15 -2.37
C ASN A 250 5.25 -9.44 -3.86
N PRO A 251 4.35 -10.37 -4.23
CA PRO A 251 4.16 -10.77 -5.63
C PRO A 251 3.43 -9.73 -6.49
N PHE A 252 2.95 -8.64 -5.90
CA PHE A 252 2.13 -7.65 -6.60
C PHE A 252 2.83 -6.29 -6.78
N VAL A 253 4.08 -6.13 -6.32
CA VAL A 253 4.85 -4.87 -6.45
C VAL A 253 6.35 -5.15 -6.59
N ASP A 254 6.92 -4.70 -7.71
CA ASP A 254 8.35 -4.51 -8.03
C ASP A 254 9.30 -5.46 -7.28
N VAL A 255 9.16 -6.75 -7.64
CA VAL A 255 9.85 -7.90 -7.07
C VAL A 255 11.39 -7.78 -7.21
N ARG A 256 11.85 -6.98 -8.18
CA ARG A 256 13.20 -6.43 -8.33
C ARG A 256 13.88 -6.06 -7.01
N THR A 257 13.22 -5.27 -6.15
CA THR A 257 13.87 -4.76 -4.93
C THR A 257 14.10 -5.88 -3.90
N GLN A 258 13.34 -6.97 -3.97
CA GLN A 258 13.35 -8.07 -3.01
C GLN A 258 14.20 -9.25 -3.50
N LEU A 259 14.23 -9.54 -4.80
CA LEU A 259 15.17 -10.48 -5.42
C LEU A 259 16.62 -9.96 -5.46
N ASN A 260 16.81 -8.63 -5.35
CA ASN A 260 18.13 -8.02 -5.27
C ASN A 260 18.82 -8.19 -3.90
N SER A 261 18.13 -8.77 -2.90
CA SER A 261 18.75 -9.08 -1.62
C SER A 261 19.69 -10.28 -1.75
N GLN A 262 20.98 -10.03 -2.02
CA GLN A 262 22.00 -11.08 -2.03
C GLN A 262 22.41 -11.54 -0.62
N SER A 263 21.47 -11.59 0.32
CA SER A 263 21.81 -11.86 1.70
C SER A 263 22.24 -13.32 1.93
N ASP A 264 23.21 -13.44 2.84
CA ASP A 264 23.55 -14.59 3.69
C ASP A 264 22.46 -15.58 4.11
N ALA A 265 21.25 -15.05 4.22
CA ALA A 265 20.30 -15.50 5.20
C ALA A 265 19.62 -16.78 4.73
N VAL A 266 19.54 -17.75 5.63
CA VAL A 266 18.78 -18.98 5.39
C VAL A 266 17.30 -18.64 5.45
N VAL A 267 16.60 -18.90 4.35
CA VAL A 267 15.15 -18.64 4.23
C VAL A 267 14.41 -19.87 4.75
N PHE A 268 14.79 -21.05 4.28
CA PHE A 268 14.29 -22.34 4.73
C PHE A 268 15.30 -23.46 4.47
N THR A 269 15.10 -24.57 5.16
CA THR A 269 15.82 -25.82 4.93
C THR A 269 14.83 -26.86 4.41
N ALA A 270 15.18 -27.56 3.33
CA ALA A 270 14.34 -28.61 2.75
C ALA A 270 15.07 -29.95 2.77
N LYS A 271 14.40 -30.98 3.30
CA LYS A 271 14.83 -32.37 3.23
C LYS A 271 14.04 -33.07 2.13
N LEU A 272 14.72 -33.59 1.13
CA LEU A 272 14.18 -34.22 -0.07
C LEU A 272 14.37 -35.74 0.03
N ALA A 273 13.28 -36.48 -0.08
CA ALA A 273 13.27 -37.94 -0.19
C ALA A 273 12.64 -38.36 -1.54
N GLY A 274 13.20 -39.40 -2.14
CA GLY A 274 12.82 -39.89 -3.47
C GLY A 274 14.02 -40.02 -4.41
N GLU A 275 13.77 -40.46 -5.64
CA GLU A 275 14.79 -40.59 -6.70
C GLU A 275 14.96 -39.27 -7.46
N VAL A 276 15.33 -38.20 -6.73
CA VAL A 276 15.56 -36.87 -7.32
C VAL A 276 16.95 -36.36 -6.99
N ASN A 277 17.58 -35.64 -7.92
CA ASN A 277 18.81 -34.91 -7.65
C ASN A 277 18.48 -33.63 -6.84
N PRO A 278 18.96 -33.48 -5.60
CA PRO A 278 18.67 -32.28 -4.79
C PRO A 278 19.13 -30.96 -5.43
N ARG A 279 20.07 -31.03 -6.38
CA ARG A 279 20.62 -29.86 -7.09
C ARG A 279 19.81 -29.45 -8.31
N SER A 280 18.73 -30.16 -8.65
CA SER A 280 17.86 -29.81 -9.78
C SER A 280 16.45 -29.39 -9.35
N VAL A 281 16.15 -29.40 -8.05
CA VAL A 281 14.80 -29.10 -7.53
C VAL A 281 14.65 -27.60 -7.29
N TYR A 282 13.81 -26.97 -8.10
CA TYR A 282 13.31 -25.62 -7.86
C TYR A 282 12.13 -25.65 -6.89
N PHE A 283 12.03 -24.62 -6.05
CA PHE A 283 10.93 -24.46 -5.11
C PHE A 283 10.03 -23.31 -5.58
N ARG A 284 8.88 -23.63 -6.18
CA ARG A 284 7.84 -22.68 -6.58
C ARG A 284 7.24 -22.02 -5.35
N LEU A 285 7.04 -20.72 -5.43
CA LEU A 285 6.29 -19.93 -4.45
C LEU A 285 4.94 -19.49 -5.03
N LEU A 286 4.94 -18.95 -6.26
CA LEU A 286 3.74 -18.58 -6.99
C LEU A 286 3.99 -18.48 -8.51
N THR A 287 2.91 -18.44 -9.28
CA THR A 287 2.93 -18.25 -10.74
C THR A 287 2.32 -16.90 -11.11
N LEU A 288 2.93 -16.24 -12.11
CA LEU A 288 2.48 -15.04 -12.78
C LEU A 288 2.07 -15.41 -14.22
N ASP A 289 0.80 -15.20 -14.53
CA ASP A 289 0.12 -15.62 -15.76
C ASP A 289 -0.37 -14.43 -16.60
N ASN A 290 -0.39 -13.21 -16.04
CA ASN A 290 -0.88 -12.01 -16.74
C ASN A 290 0.27 -11.02 -17.00
N PHE A 291 0.39 -10.53 -18.23
CA PHE A 291 1.34 -9.50 -18.63
C PHE A 291 0.62 -8.25 -19.16
N ASN A 292 0.82 -7.10 -18.52
CA ASN A 292 0.16 -5.85 -18.88
C ASN A 292 1.03 -4.91 -19.75
N GLY A 293 2.06 -5.45 -20.41
CA GLY A 293 2.96 -4.68 -21.27
C GLY A 293 4.17 -4.11 -20.51
N ARG A 294 4.09 -4.05 -19.19
CA ARG A 294 5.16 -3.51 -18.33
C ARG A 294 5.59 -4.45 -17.22
N TRP A 295 4.64 -5.18 -16.62
CA TRP A 295 4.88 -6.04 -15.47
C TRP A 295 4.10 -7.35 -15.60
N TRP A 296 4.65 -8.39 -15.00
CA TRP A 296 3.96 -9.66 -14.79
C TRP A 296 3.18 -9.62 -13.48
N GLY A 297 1.96 -10.16 -13.50
CA GLY A 297 1.08 -10.29 -12.35
C GLY A 297 0.43 -11.67 -12.30
N SER A 298 -0.14 -12.01 -11.16
CA SER A 298 -0.95 -13.21 -10.98
C SER A 298 -2.42 -12.85 -11.00
N THR A 299 -3.20 -13.51 -11.85
CA THR A 299 -4.66 -13.47 -11.79
C THR A 299 -5.07 -14.23 -10.53
N ALA A 300 -5.42 -13.52 -9.46
CA ALA A 300 -5.67 -14.10 -8.14
C ALA A 300 -6.63 -15.31 -8.23
N PRO A 301 -6.10 -16.55 -8.19
CA PRO A 301 -6.89 -17.70 -8.54
C PRO A 301 -7.84 -18.05 -7.41
N GLU A 302 -8.94 -18.74 -7.73
CA GLU A 302 -9.84 -19.26 -6.71
C GLU A 302 -9.08 -20.29 -5.86
N LEU A 303 -8.75 -19.90 -4.63
CA LEU A 303 -8.00 -20.72 -3.69
C LEU A 303 -8.90 -21.81 -3.11
N GLN A 304 -8.53 -23.07 -3.33
CA GLN A 304 -9.28 -24.22 -2.85
C GLN A 304 -8.68 -24.76 -1.54
N PRO A 305 -9.48 -25.35 -0.62
CA PRO A 305 -8.95 -26.02 0.56
C PRO A 305 -7.98 -27.15 0.18
N SER A 306 -6.89 -27.31 0.93
CA SER A 306 -5.91 -28.41 0.70
C SER A 306 -6.50 -29.81 0.94
N SER A 307 -7.69 -29.93 1.54
CA SER A 307 -8.41 -31.20 1.69
C SER A 307 -9.08 -31.68 0.38
N THR A 308 -9.01 -30.90 -0.70
CA THR A 308 -9.55 -31.28 -2.01
C THR A 308 -8.72 -32.41 -2.62
N SER A 309 -9.36 -33.32 -3.37
CA SER A 309 -8.71 -34.52 -3.92
C SER A 309 -7.84 -34.26 -5.15
N GLU A 310 -8.09 -33.15 -5.85
CA GLU A 310 -7.36 -32.74 -7.05
C GLU A 310 -6.97 -31.27 -6.87
N TRP A 311 -5.68 -30.96 -7.03
CA TRP A 311 -5.11 -29.65 -6.71
C TRP A 311 -4.77 -28.86 -7.98
N GLU A 312 -4.09 -29.50 -8.92
CA GLU A 312 -3.82 -28.97 -10.24
C GLU A 312 -4.94 -29.37 -11.20
N ASP A 313 -5.37 -28.44 -12.04
CA ASP A 313 -6.39 -28.69 -13.05
C ASP A 313 -5.98 -29.88 -13.94
N GLN A 314 -6.88 -30.84 -14.14
CA GLN A 314 -6.62 -32.02 -14.98
C GLN A 314 -6.15 -31.63 -16.39
N ASN A 315 -6.65 -30.53 -16.93
CA ASN A 315 -6.26 -30.02 -18.25
C ASN A 315 -4.87 -29.37 -18.26
N GLN A 316 -4.29 -29.08 -17.09
CA GLN A 316 -2.99 -28.45 -16.94
C GLN A 316 -1.91 -29.38 -16.37
N GLN A 317 -2.29 -30.58 -15.90
CA GLN A 317 -1.34 -31.55 -15.37
C GLN A 317 -0.39 -32.10 -16.45
N TYR A 318 0.85 -32.40 -16.03
CA TYR A 318 1.80 -33.10 -16.89
C TYR A 318 1.34 -34.54 -17.17
N ALA A 319 1.19 -34.90 -18.45
CA ALA A 319 0.66 -36.18 -18.90
C ALA A 319 1.70 -37.32 -18.92
N GLY A 320 3.00 -37.00 -18.90
CA GLY A 320 4.08 -37.99 -18.98
C GLY A 320 4.43 -38.67 -17.64
N GLU A 321 5.54 -39.40 -17.62
CA GLU A 321 6.06 -40.01 -16.37
C GLU A 321 6.44 -38.92 -15.36
N ARG A 322 5.97 -39.07 -14.12
CA ARG A 322 6.24 -38.15 -13.00
C ARG A 322 6.98 -38.87 -11.89
N VAL A 323 7.95 -38.19 -11.30
CA VAL A 323 8.73 -38.71 -10.16
C VAL A 323 8.20 -38.08 -8.88
N PRO A 324 7.67 -38.87 -7.93
CA PRO A 324 7.23 -38.33 -6.65
C PRO A 324 8.45 -37.94 -5.79
N VAL A 325 8.36 -36.76 -5.17
CA VAL A 325 9.36 -36.22 -4.24
C VAL A 325 8.67 -35.79 -2.96
N GLU A 326 9.09 -36.39 -1.85
CA GLU A 326 8.67 -35.97 -0.52
C GLU A 326 9.63 -34.90 0.00
N GLN A 327 9.08 -33.77 0.43
CA GLN A 327 9.82 -32.61 0.87
C GLN A 327 9.40 -32.29 2.29
N THR A 328 10.34 -32.28 3.23
CA THR A 328 10.09 -31.71 4.56
C THR A 328 10.77 -30.36 4.66
N ILE A 329 9.98 -29.30 4.73
CA ILE A 329 10.43 -27.91 4.71
C ILE A 329 10.31 -27.33 6.11
N VAL A 330 11.39 -26.69 6.57
CA VAL A 330 11.45 -25.94 7.82
C VAL A 330 11.80 -24.50 7.51
N ILE A 331 10.90 -23.59 7.88
CA ILE A 331 11.05 -22.15 7.64
C ILE A 331 11.99 -21.54 8.69
N ASP A 332 13.00 -20.80 8.23
CA ASP A 332 13.96 -20.10 9.09
C ASP A 332 13.67 -18.60 9.13
N ALA A 333 13.52 -17.97 7.97
CA ALA A 333 13.31 -16.53 7.84
C ALA A 333 12.13 -16.14 6.93
N LEU A 334 11.52 -17.06 6.18
CA LEU A 334 10.39 -16.72 5.30
C LEU A 334 9.18 -16.20 6.10
N ALA A 335 8.65 -15.05 5.71
CA ALA A 335 7.48 -14.41 6.30
C ALA A 335 6.41 -14.06 5.24
N ASN A 336 6.03 -15.05 4.44
CA ASN A 336 5.05 -14.95 3.36
C ASN A 336 3.83 -15.85 3.59
N SER A 337 2.70 -15.50 2.95
CA SER A 337 1.51 -16.36 2.91
C SER A 337 1.60 -17.49 1.89
N TRP A 338 2.47 -17.35 0.88
CA TRP A 338 2.79 -18.40 -0.07
C TRP A 338 3.90 -19.31 0.49
N LEU A 339 3.76 -20.61 0.31
CA LEU A 339 4.68 -21.62 0.83
C LEU A 339 5.51 -22.23 -0.32
N PRO A 340 6.84 -22.36 -0.16
CA PRO A 340 7.67 -23.01 -1.15
C PRO A 340 7.33 -24.51 -1.26
N ALA A 341 7.27 -25.02 -2.49
CA ALA A 341 7.17 -26.44 -2.82
C ALA A 341 7.74 -26.74 -4.21
N ALA A 342 8.24 -27.95 -4.44
CA ALA A 342 8.68 -28.37 -5.77
C ALA A 342 7.52 -28.52 -6.77
N TYR A 343 7.78 -28.10 -8.01
CA TYR A 343 6.92 -28.21 -9.21
C TYR A 343 5.40 -28.23 -8.94
N SER A 344 4.79 -29.41 -8.84
CA SER A 344 3.36 -29.60 -8.64
C SER A 344 3.12 -30.40 -7.36
N PRO A 345 2.74 -29.75 -6.25
CA PRO A 345 2.41 -30.43 -5.01
C PRO A 345 1.07 -31.15 -5.14
N VAL A 346 0.97 -32.34 -4.57
CA VAL A 346 -0.24 -33.19 -4.58
C VAL A 346 -0.79 -33.44 -3.17
N SER A 347 0.03 -33.24 -2.14
CA SER A 347 -0.43 -33.29 -0.76
C SER A 347 0.44 -32.47 0.18
N ILE A 348 -0.15 -31.98 1.27
CA ILE A 348 0.53 -31.25 2.34
C ILE A 348 0.11 -31.82 3.69
N ALA A 349 1.07 -32.01 4.57
CA ALA A 349 0.86 -32.47 5.92
C ALA A 349 1.69 -31.63 6.90
N SER A 350 1.09 -31.25 8.02
CA SER A 350 1.79 -30.58 9.12
C SER A 350 1.09 -30.87 10.44
N SER A 351 1.85 -30.86 11.53
CA SER A 351 1.31 -30.83 12.90
C SER A 351 0.93 -29.41 13.35
N ASP A 352 1.30 -28.40 12.57
CA ASP A 352 0.96 -27.01 12.82
C ASP A 352 -0.49 -26.71 12.46
N ARG A 353 -1.23 -26.08 13.38
CA ARG A 353 -2.62 -25.69 13.17
C ARG A 353 -2.78 -24.70 12.02
N LEU A 354 -1.79 -23.83 11.80
CA LEU A 354 -1.84 -22.84 10.74
C LEU A 354 -2.00 -23.51 9.37
N ILE A 355 -1.19 -24.52 9.09
CA ILE A 355 -1.27 -25.25 7.82
C ILE A 355 -2.51 -26.13 7.78
N TYR A 356 -2.78 -26.86 8.87
CA TYR A 356 -3.92 -27.77 8.93
C TYR A 356 -5.28 -27.07 8.70
N GLU A 357 -5.47 -25.85 9.22
CA GLU A 357 -6.75 -25.13 9.13
C GLU A 357 -6.82 -24.19 7.92
N THR A 358 -5.68 -23.63 7.50
CA THR A 358 -5.66 -22.49 6.55
C THR A 358 -4.95 -22.78 5.24
N ALA A 359 -4.32 -23.95 5.06
CA ALA A 359 -3.71 -24.27 3.78
C ALA A 359 -4.76 -24.30 2.66
N ARG A 360 -4.44 -23.58 1.60
CA ARG A 360 -5.16 -23.52 0.34
C ARG A 360 -4.21 -23.79 -0.80
N VAL A 361 -4.77 -24.21 -1.92
CA VAL A 361 -4.03 -24.54 -3.13
C VAL A 361 -4.68 -23.79 -4.28
N ALA A 362 -3.85 -23.15 -5.09
CA ALA A 362 -4.26 -22.54 -6.34
C ALA A 362 -4.25 -23.60 -7.47
N PRO A 363 -5.02 -23.41 -8.56
CA PRO A 363 -5.10 -24.36 -9.68
C PRO A 363 -3.77 -24.61 -10.40
N ASP A 364 -2.81 -23.71 -10.24
CA ASP A 364 -1.43 -23.84 -10.74
C ASP A 364 -0.51 -24.65 -9.79
N GLY A 365 -1.06 -25.22 -8.72
CA GLY A 365 -0.33 -25.95 -7.69
C GLY A 365 0.35 -25.06 -6.63
N SER A 366 0.19 -23.74 -6.65
CA SER A 366 0.82 -22.87 -5.65
C SER A 366 0.13 -22.99 -4.28
N LEU A 367 0.93 -23.05 -3.21
CA LEU A 367 0.43 -23.26 -1.84
C LEU A 367 0.29 -21.94 -1.08
N HIS A 368 -0.87 -21.70 -0.47
CA HIS A 368 -1.18 -20.47 0.27
C HIS A 368 -1.72 -20.77 1.68
N ILE A 369 -1.49 -19.89 2.64
CA ILE A 369 -2.06 -19.93 4.00
C ILE A 369 -2.69 -18.57 4.37
N ASP A 370 -3.71 -18.56 5.23
CA ASP A 370 -4.45 -17.33 5.59
C ASP A 370 -3.67 -16.40 6.57
N ALA A 371 -2.37 -16.64 6.75
CA ALA A 371 -1.42 -15.84 7.51
C ALA A 371 -0.01 -15.95 6.92
N ASN A 372 1.01 -15.36 7.55
CA ASN A 372 2.39 -15.50 7.09
C ASN A 372 3.09 -16.69 7.77
N ALA A 373 3.96 -17.34 7.02
CA ALA A 373 4.95 -18.27 7.54
C ALA A 373 5.81 -17.60 8.62
N TYR A 374 6.32 -18.41 9.53
CA TYR A 374 7.11 -17.94 10.66
C TYR A 374 8.25 -18.90 10.95
N ARG A 375 9.28 -18.42 11.64
CA ARG A 375 10.45 -19.23 11.99
C ARG A 375 10.08 -20.46 12.80
N GLY A 376 10.51 -21.63 12.34
CA GLY A 376 10.23 -22.93 12.93
C GLY A 376 8.97 -23.60 12.39
N LEU A 377 8.19 -22.93 11.54
CA LEU A 377 7.09 -23.57 10.81
C LEU A 377 7.64 -24.73 10.00
N SER A 378 7.06 -25.91 10.16
CA SER A 378 7.51 -27.14 9.51
C SER A 378 6.33 -27.86 8.87
N TYR A 379 6.54 -28.33 7.65
CA TYR A 379 5.53 -29.05 6.89
C TYR A 379 6.16 -30.01 5.89
N SER A 380 5.42 -31.05 5.58
CA SER A 380 5.78 -32.04 4.57
C SER A 380 4.87 -31.86 3.35
N VAL A 381 5.47 -31.82 2.17
CA VAL A 381 4.77 -31.73 0.88
C VAL A 381 5.23 -32.89 0.02
N THR A 382 4.28 -33.61 -0.56
CA THR A 382 4.59 -34.53 -1.66
C THR A 382 4.30 -33.81 -2.96
N SER A 383 5.30 -33.74 -3.83
CA SER A 383 5.17 -33.17 -5.17
C SER A 383 5.50 -34.20 -6.23
N GLU A 384 5.00 -34.00 -7.43
CA GLU A 384 5.31 -34.80 -8.60
C GLU A 384 6.13 -33.95 -9.58
N ILE A 385 7.35 -34.37 -9.91
CA ILE A 385 8.23 -33.64 -10.84
C ILE A 385 8.19 -34.33 -12.20
N PRO A 386 8.04 -33.60 -13.33
CA PRO A 386 8.06 -34.17 -14.66
C PRO A 386 9.40 -34.83 -14.95
N LYS A 387 9.35 -36.07 -15.45
CA LYS A 387 10.50 -36.71 -16.08
C LYS A 387 10.39 -36.43 -17.58
N LEU A 388 11.37 -35.70 -18.11
CA LEU A 388 11.40 -35.36 -19.53
C LEU A 388 11.54 -36.63 -20.37
N ASP A 389 10.50 -36.95 -21.14
CA ASP A 389 10.56 -38.00 -22.15
C ASP A 389 11.06 -37.38 -23.46
N LEU A 390 12.36 -37.49 -23.69
CA LEU A 390 13.00 -36.92 -24.89
C LEU A 390 12.48 -37.56 -26.18
N ILE A 391 11.98 -38.80 -26.15
CA ILE A 391 11.41 -39.43 -27.34
C ILE A 391 10.10 -38.75 -27.69
N ALA A 392 9.22 -38.54 -26.70
CA ALA A 392 7.98 -37.79 -26.88
C ALA A 392 8.24 -36.33 -27.29
N LEU A 393 9.23 -35.68 -26.67
CA LEU A 393 9.59 -34.28 -26.98
C LEU A 393 10.27 -34.10 -28.34
N SER A 394 10.90 -35.16 -28.88
CA SER A 394 11.49 -35.17 -30.22
C SER A 394 10.49 -35.39 -31.33
N ALA A 395 9.22 -35.67 -31.01
CA ALA A 395 8.18 -35.90 -31.99
C ALA A 395 7.79 -34.57 -32.67
N GLY A 396 7.87 -34.52 -34.00
CA GLY A 396 7.36 -33.46 -34.87
C GLY A 396 6.13 -33.92 -35.65
N GLN A 397 5.59 -33.06 -36.53
CA GLN A 397 4.40 -33.36 -37.34
C GLN A 397 4.66 -34.43 -38.39
N ARG A 398 5.92 -34.59 -38.85
CA ARG A 398 6.30 -35.51 -39.94
C ARG A 398 7.41 -36.50 -39.58
N GLY A 399 7.65 -36.73 -38.29
CA GLY A 399 8.72 -37.60 -37.81
C GLY A 399 9.47 -36.95 -36.65
N VAL A 400 10.78 -37.16 -36.58
CA VAL A 400 11.63 -36.50 -35.56
C VAL A 400 11.76 -35.01 -35.91
N SER A 401 11.65 -34.15 -34.90
CA SER A 401 11.71 -32.71 -35.05
C SER A 401 13.12 -32.23 -35.46
N PRO A 402 13.27 -31.09 -36.15
CA PRO A 402 14.53 -30.63 -36.74
C PRO A 402 15.78 -30.69 -35.85
N LEU A 403 15.68 -30.25 -34.59
CA LEU A 403 16.79 -30.25 -33.63
C LEU A 403 17.25 -31.67 -33.29
N PHE A 404 16.30 -32.55 -33.02
CA PHE A 404 16.59 -33.94 -32.68
C PHE A 404 16.98 -34.78 -33.90
N SER A 405 16.51 -34.41 -35.09
CA SER A 405 16.95 -34.98 -36.36
C SER A 405 18.42 -34.66 -36.60
N ALA A 406 18.83 -33.41 -36.41
CA ALA A 406 20.22 -33.00 -36.57
C ALA A 406 21.16 -33.72 -35.58
N ALA A 407 20.73 -33.86 -34.31
CA ALA A 407 21.46 -34.67 -33.32
C ALA A 407 21.47 -36.18 -33.65
N GLY A 408 20.42 -36.66 -34.33
CA GLY A 408 20.31 -38.04 -34.81
C GLY A 408 21.23 -38.35 -35.98
N ASP A 409 21.43 -37.40 -36.89
CA ASP A 409 22.35 -37.51 -38.03
C ASP A 409 23.81 -37.70 -37.56
N ASP A 410 24.18 -37.10 -36.42
CA ASP A 410 25.47 -37.28 -35.75
C ASP A 410 25.54 -38.53 -34.86
N GLY A 411 24.44 -39.27 -34.73
CA GLY A 411 24.34 -40.48 -33.90
C GLY A 411 24.34 -40.22 -32.39
N VAL A 412 24.13 -38.97 -31.96
CA VAL A 412 24.09 -38.57 -30.54
C VAL A 412 22.70 -38.77 -29.93
N PHE A 413 21.67 -38.80 -30.78
CA PHE A 413 20.30 -39.11 -30.39
C PHE A 413 19.74 -40.28 -31.23
N GLN A 414 18.97 -41.17 -30.61
CA GLN A 414 18.27 -42.25 -31.31
C GLN A 414 16.77 -42.12 -31.04
N GLY A 415 16.09 -41.38 -31.92
CA GLY A 415 14.64 -41.19 -31.87
C GLY A 415 13.89 -42.30 -32.61
N SER A 416 12.62 -42.47 -32.23
CA SER A 416 11.63 -43.22 -33.02
C SER A 416 10.82 -42.24 -33.86
N GLU A 417 10.21 -42.69 -34.98
CA GLU A 417 9.19 -41.94 -35.73
C GLU A 417 7.91 -41.80 -34.88
N ALA A 418 7.99 -41.10 -33.75
CA ALA A 418 6.84 -40.66 -32.99
C ALA A 418 6.27 -39.42 -33.68
N ILE A 419 4.96 -39.42 -33.95
CA ILE A 419 4.25 -38.26 -34.45
C ILE A 419 3.82 -37.44 -33.23
N ALA A 420 4.10 -36.14 -33.24
CA ALA A 420 3.65 -35.25 -32.18
C ALA A 420 2.12 -35.36 -32.06
N PRO A 421 1.55 -35.49 -30.84
CA PRO A 421 0.12 -35.33 -30.67
C PRO A 421 -0.31 -33.98 -31.26
N GLU A 422 -1.48 -33.97 -31.90
CA GLU A 422 -2.04 -32.73 -32.46
C GLU A 422 -2.09 -31.67 -31.36
N ALA A 423 -1.64 -30.45 -31.68
CA ALA A 423 -1.45 -29.39 -30.71
C ALA A 423 -2.80 -28.81 -30.26
N GLU A 424 -3.55 -29.57 -29.46
CA GLU A 424 -4.73 -29.07 -28.78
C GLU A 424 -4.26 -28.26 -27.55
N ILE A 425 -4.30 -26.95 -27.70
CA ILE A 425 -4.25 -26.02 -26.58
C ILE A 425 -5.66 -26.03 -25.95
N PRO A 426 -5.80 -26.28 -24.64
CA PRO A 426 -7.11 -26.30 -24.01
C PRO A 426 -7.85 -24.96 -24.18
N ASP A 427 -9.18 -25.00 -24.31
CA ASP A 427 -10.01 -23.80 -24.59
C ASP A 427 -9.92 -22.71 -23.50
N ASP A 428 -9.45 -23.05 -22.28
CA ASP A 428 -9.28 -22.14 -21.15
C ASP A 428 -7.89 -21.46 -21.08
N PHE A 429 -7.06 -21.61 -22.11
CA PHE A 429 -5.68 -21.09 -22.12
C PHE A 429 -5.54 -19.67 -22.69
N ASP A 430 -6.64 -18.99 -23.01
CA ASP A 430 -6.64 -17.62 -23.54
C ASP A 430 -5.75 -16.67 -22.70
N GLY A 431 -5.81 -16.76 -21.36
CA GLY A 431 -4.99 -15.93 -20.46
C GLY A 431 -3.49 -16.23 -20.51
N PHE A 432 -3.09 -17.45 -20.89
CA PHE A 432 -1.68 -17.84 -21.05
C PHE A 432 -1.10 -17.47 -22.42
N LEU A 433 -1.94 -17.00 -23.34
CA LEU A 433 -1.58 -16.50 -24.66
C LEU A 433 -1.75 -14.98 -24.78
N GLU A 434 -2.57 -14.37 -23.93
CA GLU A 434 -2.89 -12.94 -23.97
C GLU A 434 -1.64 -12.07 -23.90
N LEU A 435 -1.55 -11.14 -24.84
CA LEU A 435 -0.56 -10.06 -24.86
C LEU A 435 -1.30 -8.76 -25.16
N PRO A 436 -0.92 -7.64 -24.53
CA PRO A 436 -1.48 -6.33 -24.87
C PRO A 436 -1.12 -5.93 -26.31
N ASP A 437 -1.98 -5.10 -26.92
CA ASP A 437 -1.77 -4.57 -28.28
C ASP A 437 -0.46 -3.77 -28.40
N GLU A 438 0.08 -3.30 -27.28
CA GLU A 438 1.33 -2.54 -27.21
C GLU A 438 2.61 -3.39 -27.38
N VAL A 439 2.55 -4.72 -27.48
CA VAL A 439 3.76 -5.54 -27.73
C VAL A 439 4.28 -5.27 -29.15
N PRO A 440 5.49 -4.74 -29.32
CA PRO A 440 6.01 -4.37 -30.63
C PRO A 440 6.18 -5.57 -31.56
N SER A 441 5.87 -5.40 -32.84
CA SER A 441 6.06 -6.43 -33.87
C SER A 441 7.52 -6.88 -34.02
N SER A 442 8.48 -6.03 -33.60
CA SER A 442 9.91 -6.36 -33.57
C SER A 442 10.25 -7.50 -32.60
N ILE A 443 9.52 -7.64 -31.48
CA ILE A 443 9.67 -8.76 -30.54
C ILE A 443 9.20 -10.06 -31.20
N THR A 444 8.06 -10.02 -31.89
CA THR A 444 7.55 -11.16 -32.67
C THR A 444 8.54 -11.56 -33.77
N ALA A 445 9.11 -10.57 -34.48
CA ALA A 445 10.10 -10.82 -35.52
C ALA A 445 11.39 -11.44 -34.96
N LEU A 446 11.86 -10.97 -33.80
CA LEU A 446 13.00 -11.56 -33.11
C LEU A 446 12.70 -13.01 -32.69
N ALA A 447 11.56 -13.27 -32.06
CA ALA A 447 11.18 -14.62 -31.65
C ALA A 447 11.11 -15.58 -32.84
N ARG A 448 10.56 -15.14 -33.98
CA ARG A 448 10.51 -15.93 -35.22
C ARG A 448 11.89 -16.14 -35.85
N ASN A 449 12.80 -15.18 -35.72
CA ASN A 449 14.17 -15.31 -36.21
C ASN A 449 14.97 -16.33 -35.38
N GLU A 450 14.92 -16.22 -34.05
CA GLU A 450 15.65 -17.13 -33.15
C GLU A 450 15.11 -18.57 -33.18
N THR A 451 13.89 -18.76 -33.70
CA THR A 451 13.25 -20.08 -33.82
C THR A 451 13.13 -20.55 -35.28
N LEU A 452 13.85 -19.92 -36.20
CA LEU A 452 13.76 -20.20 -37.62
C LEU A 452 14.18 -21.64 -37.94
N GLY A 453 13.33 -22.35 -38.69
CA GLY A 453 13.58 -23.74 -39.07
C GLY A 453 13.18 -24.77 -37.99
N LEU A 454 12.72 -24.32 -36.81
CA LEU A 454 12.21 -25.18 -35.75
C LEU A 454 10.70 -25.34 -35.84
N GLU A 455 10.22 -26.50 -35.38
CA GLU A 455 8.83 -26.88 -35.58
C GLU A 455 8.05 -26.85 -34.27
N THR A 456 8.56 -27.54 -33.25
CA THR A 456 7.81 -27.83 -32.03
C THR A 456 7.95 -26.72 -30.99
N ALA A 457 6.95 -26.59 -30.12
CA ALA A 457 7.00 -25.64 -28.99
C ALA A 457 8.21 -25.91 -28.08
N PHE A 458 8.60 -27.19 -27.93
CA PHE A 458 9.75 -27.57 -27.12
C PHE A 458 11.07 -27.10 -27.75
N GLU A 459 11.28 -27.32 -29.04
CA GLU A 459 12.48 -26.84 -29.75
C GLU A 459 12.57 -25.31 -29.72
N LYS A 460 11.44 -24.64 -29.93
CA LYS A 460 11.33 -23.18 -29.82
C LYS A 460 11.70 -22.71 -28.41
N GLY A 461 11.23 -23.40 -27.38
CA GLY A 461 11.63 -23.15 -25.99
C GLY A 461 13.14 -23.31 -25.76
N ILE A 462 13.75 -24.38 -26.27
CA ILE A 462 15.21 -24.62 -26.20
C ILE A 462 15.98 -23.51 -26.92
N ALA A 463 15.52 -23.07 -28.10
CA ALA A 463 16.15 -22.01 -28.86
C ALA A 463 16.08 -20.67 -28.14
N LEU A 464 14.92 -20.32 -27.59
CA LEU A 464 14.76 -19.11 -26.78
C LEU A 464 15.59 -19.15 -25.49
N GLU A 465 15.63 -20.28 -24.77
CA GLU A 465 16.48 -20.45 -23.59
C GLU A 465 17.97 -20.30 -23.97
N THR A 466 18.39 -20.91 -25.08
CA THR A 466 19.76 -20.79 -25.62
C THR A 466 20.10 -19.35 -26.02
N PHE A 467 19.14 -18.64 -26.61
CA PHE A 467 19.29 -17.23 -26.98
C PHE A 467 19.60 -16.36 -25.76
N PHE A 468 18.81 -16.47 -24.69
CA PHE A 468 19.07 -15.69 -23.48
C PHE A 468 20.35 -16.12 -22.75
N ARG A 469 20.67 -17.42 -22.73
CA ARG A 469 21.81 -17.93 -21.95
C ARG A 469 23.17 -17.84 -22.64
N ARG A 470 23.22 -17.97 -23.97
CA ARG A 470 24.48 -18.23 -24.69
C ARG A 470 24.71 -17.35 -25.92
N THR A 471 23.76 -17.27 -26.85
CA THR A 471 24.01 -16.66 -28.17
C THR A 471 23.63 -15.18 -28.25
N GLY A 472 22.66 -14.73 -27.45
CA GLY A 472 22.20 -13.35 -27.43
C GLY A 472 23.12 -12.36 -26.74
N GLY A 473 24.22 -12.79 -26.11
CA GLY A 473 25.17 -11.87 -25.47
C GLY A 473 24.60 -11.14 -24.25
N PHE A 474 23.67 -11.77 -23.54
CA PHE A 474 23.08 -11.21 -22.33
C PHE A 474 24.03 -11.31 -21.13
N THR A 475 23.93 -10.33 -20.23
CA THR A 475 24.71 -10.28 -18.99
C THR A 475 23.76 -10.23 -17.79
N TYR A 476 23.99 -11.10 -16.82
CA TYR A 476 23.29 -11.03 -15.55
C TYR A 476 23.83 -9.88 -14.70
N SER A 477 22.97 -8.93 -14.33
CA SER A 477 23.28 -7.80 -13.46
C SER A 477 22.08 -7.44 -12.59
N LEU A 478 22.34 -7.23 -11.30
CA LEU A 478 21.35 -6.65 -10.37
C LEU A 478 21.40 -5.11 -10.34
N ASP A 479 22.44 -4.52 -10.94
CA ASP A 479 22.74 -3.09 -10.97
C ASP A 479 22.21 -2.45 -12.26
N VAL A 480 20.93 -2.68 -12.58
CA VAL A 480 20.29 -2.17 -13.82
C VAL A 480 19.22 -1.18 -13.41
N GLU A 481 19.38 0.14 -13.56
CA GLU A 481 18.38 1.14 -13.14
C GLU A 481 16.99 0.91 -13.78
N PRO A 482 15.86 1.31 -13.13
CA PRO A 482 14.56 1.17 -13.76
C PRO A 482 14.52 2.06 -15.00
N ALA A 483 14.02 1.53 -16.10
CA ALA A 483 13.80 2.33 -17.30
C ALA A 483 12.98 3.58 -16.94
N ALA A 484 13.41 4.75 -17.43
CA ALA A 484 12.75 6.00 -17.12
C ALA A 484 11.26 5.94 -17.54
N PRO A 485 10.35 6.65 -16.86
CA PRO A 485 8.96 6.68 -17.29
C PRO A 485 8.84 7.13 -18.75
N GLY A 486 8.33 6.25 -19.61
CA GLY A 486 8.17 6.50 -21.05
C GLY A 486 9.24 5.85 -21.95
N THR A 487 10.24 5.15 -21.40
CA THR A 487 11.13 4.29 -22.20
C THR A 487 10.37 3.05 -22.66
N PRO A 488 10.33 2.75 -23.97
CA PRO A 488 9.78 1.50 -24.48
C PRO A 488 10.45 0.29 -23.82
N THR A 489 9.64 -0.68 -23.37
CA THR A 489 10.09 -1.83 -22.60
C THR A 489 11.06 -2.70 -23.41
N GLU A 490 10.90 -2.71 -24.73
CA GLU A 490 11.67 -3.44 -25.72
C GLU A 490 13.10 -2.93 -25.96
N ASP A 491 13.41 -1.68 -25.58
CA ASP A 491 14.75 -1.09 -25.78
C ASP A 491 15.83 -1.91 -25.06
N TRP A 492 15.48 -2.50 -23.91
CA TRP A 492 16.32 -3.44 -23.18
C TRP A 492 16.76 -4.64 -24.05
N LEU A 493 15.89 -5.13 -24.93
CA LEU A 493 16.15 -6.30 -25.77
C LEU A 493 16.75 -5.93 -27.14
N LEU A 494 16.32 -4.79 -27.70
CA LEU A 494 16.49 -4.47 -29.11
C LEU A 494 17.38 -3.26 -29.40
N ASP A 495 17.60 -2.35 -28.44
CA ASP A 495 18.34 -1.11 -28.69
C ASP A 495 19.76 -1.16 -28.09
N PRO A 496 20.81 -1.34 -28.92
CA PRO A 496 22.20 -1.31 -28.45
C PRO A 496 22.64 0.05 -27.89
N ALA A 497 21.92 1.13 -28.16
CA ALA A 497 22.18 2.45 -27.59
C ALA A 497 21.62 2.60 -26.17
N SER A 498 20.73 1.69 -25.74
CA SER A 498 20.21 1.65 -24.38
C SER A 498 21.32 1.29 -23.38
N GLU A 499 21.40 2.03 -22.27
CA GLU A 499 22.33 1.76 -21.17
C GLU A 499 22.14 0.37 -20.54
N HIS A 500 20.96 -0.23 -20.75
CA HIS A 500 20.58 -1.52 -20.20
C HIS A 500 20.45 -2.63 -21.24
N TYR A 501 20.97 -2.41 -22.46
CA TYR A 501 20.88 -3.38 -23.55
C TYR A 501 21.40 -4.76 -23.11
N ARG A 502 20.51 -5.74 -23.11
CA ARG A 502 20.76 -7.15 -22.78
C ARG A 502 21.43 -7.38 -21.43
N SER A 503 21.31 -6.44 -20.49
CA SER A 503 21.83 -6.55 -19.13
C SER A 503 20.68 -6.52 -18.13
N GLY A 504 20.49 -7.57 -17.34
CA GLY A 504 19.27 -7.73 -16.55
C GLY A 504 19.34 -8.78 -15.45
N TYR A 505 18.23 -8.98 -14.75
CA TYR A 505 18.07 -9.98 -13.69
C TYR A 505 17.02 -11.03 -14.09
N CYS A 506 16.89 -12.10 -13.29
CA CYS A 506 16.12 -13.31 -13.63
C CYS A 506 14.68 -13.02 -14.10
N GLU A 507 13.97 -12.07 -13.50
CA GLU A 507 12.60 -11.74 -13.89
C GLU A 507 12.50 -11.12 -15.28
N GLN A 508 13.49 -10.31 -15.69
CA GLN A 508 13.50 -9.71 -17.01
C GLN A 508 13.72 -10.79 -18.07
N PHE A 509 14.66 -11.71 -17.83
CA PHE A 509 14.89 -12.85 -18.73
C PHE A 509 13.67 -13.75 -18.82
N ALA A 510 13.09 -14.14 -17.68
CA ALA A 510 11.90 -14.99 -17.64
C ALA A 510 10.71 -14.29 -18.31
N GLY A 511 10.47 -13.02 -17.98
CA GLY A 511 9.38 -12.25 -18.54
C GLY A 511 9.48 -12.09 -20.06
N TRP A 512 10.65 -11.74 -20.58
CA TRP A 512 10.82 -11.58 -22.03
C TRP A 512 10.79 -12.91 -22.79
N MET A 513 11.34 -13.99 -22.24
CA MET A 513 11.19 -15.32 -22.84
C MET A 513 9.72 -15.75 -22.90
N ALA A 514 8.95 -15.50 -21.84
CA ALA A 514 7.52 -15.81 -21.80
C ALA A 514 6.73 -14.96 -22.82
N VAL A 515 7.04 -13.67 -22.97
CA VAL A 515 6.44 -12.82 -24.03
C VAL A 515 6.79 -13.35 -25.42
N MET A 516 8.07 -13.65 -25.69
CA MET A 516 8.50 -14.20 -26.99
C MET A 516 7.79 -15.52 -27.30
N ALA A 517 7.61 -16.40 -26.31
CA ALA A 517 6.85 -17.64 -26.48
C ALA A 517 5.38 -17.38 -26.85
N ARG A 518 4.70 -16.42 -26.21
CA ARG A 518 3.31 -16.05 -26.55
C ARG A 518 3.19 -15.52 -27.98
N THR A 519 4.17 -14.75 -28.47
CA THR A 519 4.18 -14.29 -29.89
C THR A 519 4.35 -15.41 -30.92
N LEU A 520 4.75 -16.60 -30.46
CA LEU A 520 4.87 -17.83 -31.26
C LEU A 520 3.70 -18.79 -31.02
N ASP A 521 2.62 -18.31 -30.40
CA ASP A 521 1.43 -19.08 -30.03
C ASP A 521 1.73 -20.25 -29.06
N ILE A 522 2.74 -20.08 -28.20
CA ILE A 522 3.09 -21.04 -27.15
C ILE A 522 2.58 -20.48 -25.81
N PRO A 523 1.60 -21.13 -25.15
CA PRO A 523 1.15 -20.70 -23.84
C PRO A 523 2.30 -20.70 -22.83
N SER A 524 2.43 -19.60 -22.09
CA SER A 524 3.56 -19.38 -21.18
C SER A 524 3.13 -18.75 -19.86
N ARG A 525 3.87 -19.05 -18.80
CA ARG A 525 3.72 -18.41 -17.48
C ARG A 525 5.09 -18.22 -16.82
N VAL A 526 5.23 -17.15 -16.04
CA VAL A 526 6.43 -16.87 -15.25
C VAL A 526 6.23 -17.43 -13.85
N VAL A 527 7.25 -18.07 -13.29
CA VAL A 527 7.18 -18.66 -11.95
C VAL A 527 8.19 -17.98 -11.05
N LEU A 528 7.75 -17.55 -9.87
CA LEU A 528 8.61 -17.02 -8.82
C LEU A 528 8.84 -18.06 -7.73
N GLY A 529 10.06 -18.13 -7.22
CA GLY A 529 10.41 -19.07 -6.18
C GLY A 529 11.89 -19.04 -5.86
N PHE A 530 12.47 -20.23 -5.67
CA PHE A 530 13.87 -20.40 -5.35
C PHE A 530 14.53 -21.44 -6.23
N THR A 531 15.74 -21.12 -6.69
CA THR A 531 16.69 -22.07 -7.28
C THR A 531 17.05 -23.18 -6.28
N PRO A 532 17.62 -24.29 -6.76
CA PRO A 532 18.15 -25.32 -5.89
C PRO A 532 19.11 -24.74 -4.84
N GLY A 533 18.87 -25.09 -3.59
CA GLY A 533 19.70 -24.64 -2.46
C GLY A 533 21.08 -25.30 -2.43
N THR A 534 21.91 -24.89 -1.48
CA THR A 534 23.18 -25.57 -1.23
C THR A 534 22.93 -26.90 -0.55
N GLN A 535 23.32 -28.00 -1.20
CA GLN A 535 23.26 -29.33 -0.60
C GLN A 535 24.24 -29.45 0.58
N VAL A 536 23.73 -29.76 1.77
CA VAL A 536 24.52 -29.91 3.01
C VAL A 536 24.61 -31.37 3.49
N SER A 537 23.70 -32.23 3.04
CA SER A 537 23.75 -33.69 3.19
C SER A 537 23.17 -34.37 1.95
N ASN A 538 23.17 -35.70 1.89
CA ASN A 538 22.64 -36.45 0.74
C ASN A 538 21.20 -36.05 0.37
N ASP A 539 20.39 -35.73 1.37
CA ASP A 539 18.95 -35.47 1.26
C ASP A 539 18.55 -34.05 1.71
N THR A 540 19.48 -33.20 2.16
CA THR A 540 19.13 -31.88 2.72
C THR A 540 19.77 -30.75 1.93
N VAL A 541 18.94 -29.77 1.56
CA VAL A 541 19.35 -28.53 0.92
C VAL A 541 19.00 -27.33 1.80
N VAL A 542 19.91 -26.36 1.85
CA VAL A 542 19.70 -25.08 2.53
C VAL A 542 19.46 -24.01 1.48
N VAL A 543 18.27 -23.42 1.50
CA VAL A 543 17.86 -22.37 0.57
C VAL A 543 18.03 -21.01 1.25
N ARG A 544 18.79 -20.13 0.59
CA ARG A 544 19.10 -18.79 1.08
C ARG A 544 18.36 -17.74 0.26
N ASP A 545 18.38 -16.51 0.76
CA ASP A 545 17.74 -15.36 0.11
C ASP A 545 18.29 -15.14 -1.30
N ARG A 546 19.62 -15.27 -1.46
CA ARG A 546 20.29 -15.26 -2.77
C ARG A 546 19.80 -16.31 -3.78
N ASN A 547 19.05 -17.33 -3.33
CA ASN A 547 18.48 -18.35 -4.21
C ASN A 547 17.12 -17.94 -4.77
N ALA A 548 16.53 -16.83 -4.32
CA ALA A 548 15.29 -16.33 -4.86
C ALA A 548 15.44 -16.06 -6.37
N HIS A 549 14.48 -16.52 -7.16
CA HIS A 549 14.65 -16.63 -8.61
C HIS A 549 13.32 -16.65 -9.35
N ALA A 550 13.38 -16.34 -10.65
CA ALA A 550 12.28 -16.40 -11.58
C ALA A 550 12.65 -17.26 -12.80
N TRP A 551 11.73 -18.12 -13.24
CA TRP A 551 11.87 -18.94 -14.44
C TRP A 551 10.56 -18.93 -15.24
N VAL A 552 10.54 -19.63 -16.38
CA VAL A 552 9.38 -19.71 -17.27
C VAL A 552 8.88 -21.15 -17.34
N GLU A 553 7.59 -21.34 -17.48
CA GLU A 553 7.01 -22.60 -17.91
C GLU A 553 6.28 -22.41 -19.23
N LEU A 554 6.53 -23.31 -20.17
CA LEU A 554 5.90 -23.35 -21.48
C LEU A 554 5.00 -24.58 -21.59
N TRP A 555 3.83 -24.40 -22.18
CA TRP A 555 2.92 -25.50 -22.45
C TRP A 555 3.38 -26.28 -23.68
N ILE A 556 3.67 -27.58 -23.50
CA ILE A 556 4.00 -28.49 -24.59
C ILE A 556 2.81 -29.41 -24.82
N ALA A 557 2.17 -29.29 -25.99
CA ALA A 557 0.98 -30.07 -26.31
C ALA A 557 1.21 -31.59 -26.14
N GLY A 558 0.24 -32.25 -25.50
CA GLY A 558 0.30 -33.68 -25.17
C GLY A 558 1.22 -34.07 -24.02
N LEU A 559 1.98 -33.12 -23.44
CA LEU A 559 2.85 -33.36 -22.29
C LEU A 559 2.53 -32.46 -21.10
N GLY A 560 2.28 -31.17 -21.31
CA GLY A 560 1.91 -30.21 -20.26
C GLY A 560 2.97 -29.13 -20.02
N TRP A 561 2.96 -28.52 -18.84
CA TRP A 561 3.89 -27.45 -18.47
C TRP A 561 5.32 -27.96 -18.27
N ILE A 562 6.28 -27.41 -19.02
CA ILE A 562 7.71 -27.73 -18.88
C ILE A 562 8.47 -26.46 -18.47
N PRO A 563 9.31 -26.51 -17.41
CA PRO A 563 10.11 -25.36 -17.00
C PRO A 563 11.26 -25.08 -17.97
N PHE A 564 11.63 -23.81 -18.09
CA PHE A 564 12.79 -23.29 -18.82
C PHE A 564 13.38 -22.12 -18.00
N ASP A 565 14.70 -22.04 -17.91
CA ASP A 565 15.40 -20.99 -17.17
C ASP A 565 16.29 -20.17 -18.13
N PRO A 566 15.81 -19.02 -18.65
CA PRO A 566 16.57 -18.19 -19.58
C PRO A 566 17.73 -17.44 -18.93
N THR A 567 17.94 -17.57 -17.62
CA THR A 567 18.95 -16.76 -16.92
C THR A 567 20.37 -17.17 -17.36
N PRO A 568 21.22 -16.23 -17.83
CA PRO A 568 22.61 -16.49 -18.25
C PRO A 568 23.55 -16.67 -17.04
N ARG A 569 23.25 -17.67 -16.20
CA ARG A 569 23.99 -18.04 -15.00
C ARG A 569 24.39 -19.51 -15.07
N ALA A 570 25.62 -19.81 -14.68
CA ALA A 570 26.14 -21.18 -14.70
C ALA A 570 25.67 -22.04 -13.51
N ASP A 571 25.13 -21.42 -12.46
CA ASP A 571 24.70 -22.09 -11.23
C ASP A 571 23.21 -22.44 -11.20
N THR A 572 22.46 -22.14 -12.27
CA THR A 572 21.06 -22.52 -12.43
C THR A 572 20.94 -23.70 -13.41
N PRO A 573 20.22 -24.78 -13.04
CA PRO A 573 19.84 -25.81 -13.99
C PRO A 573 19.02 -25.21 -15.15
N SER A 574 19.12 -25.82 -16.32
CA SER A 574 18.28 -25.45 -17.46
C SER A 574 17.79 -26.68 -18.20
N THR A 575 16.77 -26.50 -19.04
CA THR A 575 16.22 -27.60 -19.83
C THR A 575 17.15 -27.98 -20.97
N THR A 576 17.90 -27.00 -21.51
CA THR A 576 18.97 -27.23 -22.48
C THR A 576 20.09 -28.11 -21.91
N ASP A 577 20.46 -27.95 -20.63
CA ASP A 577 21.52 -28.77 -20.00
C ASP A 577 21.07 -30.21 -19.71
N ALA A 578 19.76 -30.50 -19.76
CA ALA A 578 19.20 -31.84 -19.59
C ALA A 578 19.24 -32.68 -20.89
N LEU A 579 19.53 -32.05 -22.03
CA LEU A 579 19.66 -32.74 -23.31
C LEU A 579 20.97 -33.56 -23.38
N PRO A 580 20.97 -34.72 -24.07
CA PRO A 580 22.17 -35.54 -24.22
C PRO A 580 23.19 -34.98 -25.23
N PHE A 581 22.92 -33.79 -25.77
CA PHE A 581 23.71 -33.09 -26.77
C PHE A 581 23.68 -31.58 -26.53
N ASP A 582 24.64 -30.86 -27.13
CA ASP A 582 24.68 -29.40 -27.06
C ASP A 582 23.76 -28.77 -28.10
N ALA A 583 22.55 -28.35 -27.69
CA ALA A 583 21.55 -27.79 -28.60
C ALA A 583 22.07 -26.57 -29.38
N ALA A 584 22.91 -25.73 -28.76
CA ALA A 584 23.44 -24.53 -29.40
C ALA A 584 24.24 -24.84 -30.68
N ALA A 585 24.95 -25.97 -30.73
CA ALA A 585 25.72 -26.39 -31.89
C ALA A 585 24.84 -26.74 -33.11
N TYR A 586 23.62 -27.22 -32.87
CA TYR A 586 22.69 -27.63 -33.93
C TYR A 586 21.80 -26.49 -34.40
N LEU A 587 21.35 -25.62 -33.49
CA LEU A 587 20.46 -24.49 -33.79
C LEU A 587 21.03 -23.59 -34.91
N GLU A 588 22.31 -23.24 -34.84
CA GLU A 588 22.97 -22.40 -35.86
C GLU A 588 22.92 -23.05 -37.26
N SER A 589 23.13 -24.37 -37.34
CA SER A 589 23.11 -25.10 -38.61
C SER A 589 21.71 -25.20 -39.22
N ILE A 590 20.67 -25.37 -38.38
CA ILE A 590 19.27 -25.46 -38.79
C ILE A 590 18.81 -24.10 -39.33
N GLU A 591 19.12 -23.03 -38.60
CA GLU A 591 18.82 -21.66 -38.98
C GLU A 591 19.48 -21.31 -40.33
N ALA A 592 20.76 -21.64 -40.51
CA ALA A 592 21.48 -21.41 -41.77
C ALA A 592 20.87 -22.19 -42.95
N ALA A 593 20.48 -23.45 -42.73
CA ALA A 593 19.85 -24.29 -43.75
C ALA A 593 18.48 -23.73 -44.18
N GLU A 594 17.65 -23.31 -43.22
CA GLU A 594 16.33 -22.75 -43.54
C GLU A 594 16.45 -21.39 -44.22
N ARG A 595 17.40 -20.54 -43.83
CA ARG A 595 17.69 -19.29 -44.55
C ARG A 595 18.10 -19.54 -46.00
N ALA A 596 18.95 -20.54 -46.25
CA ALA A 596 19.35 -20.90 -47.60
C ALA A 596 18.15 -21.37 -48.43
N ARG A 597 17.27 -22.18 -47.84
CA ARG A 597 16.01 -22.62 -48.47
C ARG A 597 15.08 -21.46 -48.81
N LEU A 598 14.89 -20.53 -47.87
CA LEU A 598 14.06 -19.34 -48.09
C LEU A 598 14.64 -18.42 -49.17
N ALA A 599 15.96 -18.30 -49.25
CA ALA A 599 16.64 -17.53 -50.30
C ALA A 599 16.47 -18.15 -51.70
N ASP A 600 16.42 -19.48 -51.79
CA ASP A 600 16.15 -20.23 -53.03
C ASP A 600 14.69 -20.06 -53.49
N ILE A 601 13.74 -20.06 -52.56
CA ILE A 601 12.31 -19.86 -52.85
C ILE A 601 11.99 -18.40 -53.22
N THR A 602 12.57 -17.44 -52.51
CA THR A 602 12.24 -16.02 -52.68
C THR A 602 13.07 -15.30 -53.74
N GLY A 603 14.11 -15.93 -54.28
CA GLY A 603 14.95 -15.36 -55.33
C GLY A 603 15.60 -14.04 -54.89
N ALA A 604 16.64 -14.12 -54.06
CA ALA A 604 17.55 -13.02 -53.69
C ALA A 604 16.89 -11.64 -53.46
N VAL A 605 16.51 -11.35 -52.22
CA VAL A 605 16.33 -9.97 -51.74
C VAL A 605 17.37 -9.69 -50.64
N PRO A 606 18.05 -8.51 -50.64
CA PRO A 606 19.14 -8.22 -49.71
C PRO A 606 18.64 -8.02 -48.28
N LEU A 607 19.57 -8.26 -47.34
CA LEU A 607 19.55 -7.86 -45.93
C LEU A 607 18.78 -6.55 -45.70
N PHE A 608 17.83 -6.55 -44.75
CA PHE A 608 17.17 -5.35 -44.25
C PHE A 608 18.21 -4.31 -43.80
N PRO A 609 18.29 -3.12 -44.43
CA PRO A 609 18.96 -1.97 -43.85
C PRO A 609 18.01 -1.28 -42.86
N GLY A 610 18.57 -0.81 -41.75
CA GLY A 610 17.86 -0.14 -40.67
C GLY A 610 17.26 1.22 -41.03
N GLU A 611 16.62 1.79 -40.00
CA GLU A 611 16.15 3.17 -39.88
C GLU A 611 15.19 3.63 -40.98
N ASN A 612 13.90 3.51 -40.71
CA ASN A 612 12.94 4.50 -41.17
C ASN A 612 12.04 4.89 -40.00
N GLU A 613 12.27 6.12 -39.54
CA GLU A 613 11.41 6.95 -38.72
C GLU A 613 10.03 7.02 -39.39
N PHE A 614 9.07 6.26 -38.86
CA PHE A 614 7.66 6.39 -39.24
C PHE A 614 7.02 7.40 -38.31
N ASP A 615 6.80 8.61 -38.83
CA ASP A 615 6.03 9.67 -38.19
C ASP A 615 4.54 9.27 -38.23
N ILE A 616 4.02 8.71 -37.13
CA ILE A 616 2.60 8.35 -37.01
C ILE A 616 1.84 9.57 -36.47
N PRO A 617 0.81 10.08 -37.16
CA PRO A 617 -0.07 11.11 -36.62
C PRO A 617 -0.85 10.50 -35.45
N ILE A 618 -0.66 11.03 -34.24
CA ILE A 618 -1.47 10.70 -33.06
C ILE A 618 -2.94 11.07 -33.39
N PRO A 619 -3.88 10.11 -33.45
CA PRO A 619 -5.29 10.45 -33.46
C PRO A 619 -5.66 10.91 -32.05
N GLN A 620 -6.04 12.17 -31.91
CA GLN A 620 -6.84 12.57 -30.74
C GLN A 620 -8.23 11.93 -30.89
N ALA A 621 -8.44 10.81 -30.21
CA ALA A 621 -9.76 10.33 -29.80
C ALA A 621 -9.79 10.50 -28.27
N GLY A 622 -10.61 11.38 -27.70
CA GLY A 622 -12.03 11.48 -27.95
C GLY A 622 -12.71 10.72 -26.83
N GLY A 623 -12.96 11.41 -25.72
CA GLY A 623 -13.59 10.85 -24.53
C GLY A 623 -14.93 10.21 -24.88
N GLY A 624 -14.94 8.87 -24.86
CA GLY A 624 -16.15 8.06 -24.84
C GLY A 624 -16.64 7.96 -23.41
N GLU A 625 -17.59 8.82 -23.09
CA GLU A 625 -18.40 8.79 -21.88
C GLU A 625 -19.20 7.47 -21.87
N SER A 626 -18.82 6.52 -21.01
CA SER A 626 -19.65 5.35 -20.72
C SER A 626 -20.58 5.68 -19.54
N ASP A 627 -21.85 5.91 -19.87
CA ASP A 627 -22.98 6.00 -18.96
C ASP A 627 -23.07 4.74 -18.08
N GLY A 628 -22.49 4.80 -16.89
CA GLY A 628 -22.72 3.86 -15.77
C GLY A 628 -23.55 4.54 -14.69
N ASN A 629 -24.79 4.91 -15.02
CA ASN A 629 -25.66 5.66 -14.13
C ASN A 629 -26.01 4.85 -12.87
N SER A 630 -25.34 5.21 -11.78
CA SER A 630 -25.76 5.29 -10.37
C SER A 630 -26.86 4.35 -9.82
N THR A 631 -26.52 3.68 -8.72
CA THR A 631 -27.33 3.78 -7.49
C THR A 631 -26.42 3.87 -6.27
N LEU A 632 -26.40 5.04 -5.62
CA LEU A 632 -26.01 5.16 -4.22
C LEU A 632 -26.88 4.20 -3.39
N PRO A 633 -26.33 3.47 -2.40
CA PRO A 633 -27.17 2.82 -1.40
C PRO A 633 -28.08 3.91 -0.78
N GLY A 634 -29.40 3.70 -0.79
CA GLY A 634 -30.39 4.75 -0.51
C GLY A 634 -30.26 5.48 0.83
N TRP A 635 -29.48 4.95 1.77
CA TRP A 635 -29.25 5.53 3.09
C TRP A 635 -28.10 6.56 3.14
N VAL A 636 -27.20 6.61 2.14
CA VAL A 636 -26.03 7.51 2.13
C VAL A 636 -26.42 8.99 2.16
N PRO A 637 -27.45 9.46 1.42
CA PRO A 637 -27.94 10.84 1.54
C PRO A 637 -28.52 11.15 2.92
N GLU A 638 -29.15 10.16 3.58
CA GLU A 638 -29.78 10.32 4.89
C GLU A 638 -28.75 10.35 6.04
N ALA A 639 -27.69 9.54 5.95
CA ALA A 639 -26.59 9.56 6.90
C ALA A 639 -25.75 10.84 6.80
N VAL A 640 -25.43 11.28 5.58
CA VAL A 640 -24.77 12.58 5.36
C VAL A 640 -25.68 13.72 5.82
N GLY A 641 -26.99 13.65 5.53
CA GLY A 641 -27.97 14.62 6.00
C GLY A 641 -28.07 14.70 7.52
N SER A 642 -28.02 13.57 8.23
CA SER A 642 -28.10 13.51 9.69
C SER A 642 -26.83 14.04 10.37
N VAL A 643 -25.65 13.74 9.82
CA VAL A 643 -24.36 14.27 10.32
C VAL A 643 -24.25 15.77 10.08
N VAL A 644 -24.66 16.24 8.90
CA VAL A 644 -24.73 17.67 8.59
C VAL A 644 -25.74 18.36 9.51
N LEU A 645 -26.92 17.78 9.73
CA LEU A 645 -27.95 18.35 10.61
C LEU A 645 -27.46 18.41 12.06
N ALA A 646 -26.80 17.37 12.58
CA ALA A 646 -26.21 17.39 13.92
C ALA A 646 -25.10 18.45 14.03
N GLY A 647 -24.18 18.52 13.05
CA GLY A 647 -23.14 19.56 13.01
C GLY A 647 -23.72 20.97 12.93
N VAL A 648 -24.79 21.16 12.15
CA VAL A 648 -25.54 22.42 12.05
C VAL A 648 -26.22 22.75 13.38
N VAL A 649 -26.92 21.83 14.02
CA VAL A 649 -27.63 22.07 15.30
C VAL A 649 -26.66 22.39 16.44
N PHE A 650 -25.57 21.62 16.59
CA PHE A 650 -24.58 21.84 17.65
C PHE A 650 -23.64 23.02 17.36
N GLY A 651 -23.38 23.35 16.08
CA GLY A 651 -22.56 24.48 15.67
C GLY A 651 -23.29 25.82 15.59
N LEU A 652 -24.60 25.84 15.30
CA LEU A 652 -25.38 27.07 15.11
C LEU A 652 -25.37 27.94 16.35
N ILE A 653 -25.62 27.35 17.52
CA ILE A 653 -25.80 28.08 18.77
C ILE A 653 -24.50 28.81 19.19
N PRO A 654 -23.34 28.14 19.31
CA PRO A 654 -22.08 28.83 19.62
C PRO A 654 -21.62 29.75 18.48
N GLY A 655 -21.89 29.41 17.21
CA GLY A 655 -21.58 30.25 16.05
C GLY A 655 -22.37 31.56 16.05
N LEU A 656 -23.68 31.50 16.27
CA LEU A 656 -24.56 32.67 16.38
C LEU A 656 -24.20 33.53 17.59
N LYS A 657 -23.89 32.91 18.75
CA LYS A 657 -23.38 33.65 19.92
C LYS A 657 -22.05 34.35 19.61
N ALA A 658 -21.12 33.69 18.92
CA ALA A 658 -19.85 34.30 18.52
C ALA A 658 -20.01 35.46 17.53
N ILE A 659 -20.92 35.34 16.56
CA ILE A 659 -21.24 36.41 15.59
C ILE A 659 -21.93 37.58 16.28
N ARG A 660 -22.94 37.31 17.14
CA ARG A 660 -23.62 38.34 17.95
C ARG A 660 -22.63 39.09 18.83
N ARG A 661 -21.75 38.38 19.52
CA ARG A 661 -20.67 38.96 20.31
C ARG A 661 -19.74 39.83 19.47
N ARG A 662 -19.30 39.37 18.31
CA ARG A 662 -18.44 40.18 17.41
C ARG A 662 -19.14 41.47 16.96
N ARG A 663 -20.42 41.40 16.59
CA ARG A 663 -21.22 42.58 16.20
C ARG A 663 -21.43 43.53 17.38
N ARG A 664 -21.83 43.02 18.55
CA ARG A 664 -22.01 43.77 19.80
C ARG A 664 -20.72 44.47 20.25
N LEU A 665 -19.57 43.78 20.18
CA LEU A 665 -18.27 44.36 20.54
C LEU A 665 -17.71 45.31 19.48
N ALA A 666 -18.10 45.17 18.21
CA ALA A 666 -17.74 46.11 17.15
C ALA A 666 -18.53 47.43 17.25
N ALA A 667 -19.80 47.37 17.69
CA ALA A 667 -20.64 48.54 17.92
C ALA A 667 -20.07 49.50 18.98
N ILE A 668 -19.24 48.99 19.90
CA ILE A 668 -18.50 49.80 20.89
C ILE A 668 -17.61 50.86 20.20
N LYS A 669 -17.02 50.53 19.04
CA LYS A 669 -16.17 51.48 18.30
C LYS A 669 -16.95 52.70 17.80
N HIS A 670 -18.28 52.60 17.76
CA HIS A 670 -19.20 53.66 17.37
C HIS A 670 -19.93 54.29 18.57
N GLY A 671 -19.53 53.97 19.82
CA GLY A 671 -20.07 54.59 21.03
C GLY A 671 -21.35 53.94 21.60
N ASP A 672 -21.74 52.77 21.10
CA ASP A 672 -22.93 52.06 21.57
C ASP A 672 -22.63 51.15 22.77
N ILE A 673 -23.09 51.54 23.96
CA ILE A 673 -22.91 50.80 25.23
C ILE A 673 -23.94 49.67 25.37
N SER A 674 -25.04 49.72 24.61
CA SER A 674 -26.09 48.70 24.66
C SER A 674 -25.57 47.30 24.27
N GLY A 675 -24.62 47.24 23.34
CA GLY A 675 -23.94 46.00 22.95
C GLY A 675 -23.13 45.36 24.07
N ILE A 676 -22.49 46.17 24.94
CA ILE A 676 -21.72 45.68 26.10
C ILE A 676 -22.66 45.18 27.19
N TRP A 677 -23.73 45.94 27.45
CA TRP A 677 -24.75 45.55 28.42
C TRP A 677 -25.41 44.21 28.03
N ALA A 678 -25.84 44.08 26.77
CA ALA A 678 -26.41 42.84 26.29
C ALA A 678 -25.44 41.65 26.37
N GLU A 679 -24.13 41.87 26.13
CA GLU A 679 -23.10 40.82 26.24
C GLU A 679 -22.86 40.38 27.69
N ILE A 680 -22.84 41.31 28.66
CA ILE A 680 -22.61 40.94 30.06
C ILE A 680 -23.82 40.20 30.64
N VAL A 681 -25.04 40.60 30.27
CA VAL A 681 -26.27 39.90 30.67
C VAL A 681 -26.33 38.48 30.09
N ASP A 682 -25.90 38.29 28.83
CA ASP A 682 -25.80 36.97 28.19
C ASP A 682 -24.82 36.06 28.97
N ARG A 683 -23.67 36.60 29.40
CA ARG A 683 -22.68 35.86 30.21
C ARG A 683 -23.17 35.52 31.62
N LEU A 684 -23.93 36.43 32.21
CA LEU A 684 -24.53 36.22 33.52
C LEU A 684 -25.61 35.15 33.46
N SER A 685 -26.40 35.14 32.37
CA SER A 685 -27.36 34.09 32.08
C SER A 685 -26.67 32.74 31.85
N ASP A 686 -25.56 32.72 31.10
CA ASP A 686 -24.74 31.52 30.89
C ASP A 686 -24.06 31.00 32.17
N ALA A 687 -23.92 31.85 33.20
CA ALA A 687 -23.36 31.51 34.50
C ALA A 687 -24.44 31.20 35.56
N ASP A 688 -25.69 30.97 35.16
CA ASP A 688 -26.85 30.75 36.05
C ASP A 688 -27.18 31.91 37.01
N HIS A 689 -26.80 33.13 36.66
CA HIS A 689 -27.15 34.34 37.40
C HIS A 689 -27.86 35.38 36.50
N PRO A 690 -28.94 35.05 35.77
CA PRO A 690 -29.61 36.03 34.93
C PRO A 690 -30.23 37.16 35.78
N PRO A 691 -30.22 38.41 35.29
CA PRO A 691 -31.03 39.47 35.91
C PRO A 691 -32.51 39.11 35.84
N SER A 692 -33.27 39.39 36.91
CA SER A 692 -34.71 39.19 36.89
C SER A 692 -35.35 40.14 35.87
N ILE A 693 -36.49 39.74 35.30
CA ILE A 693 -37.27 40.57 34.37
C ILE A 693 -37.75 41.87 35.05
N SER A 694 -37.83 41.87 36.39
CA SER A 694 -38.21 43.05 37.21
C SER A 694 -37.06 44.00 37.53
N ASP A 695 -35.80 43.59 37.36
CA ASP A 695 -34.66 44.35 37.87
C ASP A 695 -34.25 45.42 36.87
N THR A 696 -34.13 46.67 37.33
CA THR A 696 -33.43 47.68 36.53
C THR A 696 -31.94 47.37 36.47
N PRO A 697 -31.23 47.78 35.40
CA PRO A 697 -29.77 47.63 35.30
C PRO A 697 -29.01 48.11 36.55
N ILE A 698 -29.50 49.18 37.19
CA ILE A 698 -28.90 49.78 38.38
C ILE A 698 -29.19 48.95 39.63
N GLU A 699 -30.40 48.42 39.78
CA GLU A 699 -30.76 47.53 40.90
C GLU A 699 -29.98 46.23 40.84
N TYR A 700 -29.89 45.60 39.66
CA TYR A 700 -29.11 44.38 39.49
C TYR A 700 -27.61 44.61 39.77
N ALA A 701 -27.07 45.77 39.35
CA ALA A 701 -25.69 46.15 39.64
C ALA A 701 -25.47 46.62 41.10
N ALA A 702 -26.53 46.83 41.89
CA ALA A 702 -26.39 47.21 43.30
C ALA A 702 -25.69 46.10 44.10
N GLU A 703 -25.95 44.85 43.76
CA GLU A 703 -25.35 43.65 44.36
C GLU A 703 -23.95 43.34 43.82
N ARG A 704 -23.54 43.96 42.70
CA ARG A 704 -22.24 43.73 42.03
C ARG A 704 -21.52 45.06 41.78
N PRO A 705 -20.72 45.56 42.74
CA PRO A 705 -20.08 46.88 42.67
C PRO A 705 -19.27 47.10 41.39
N GLU A 706 -18.64 46.05 40.87
CA GLU A 706 -17.84 46.09 39.64
C GLU A 706 -18.66 46.40 38.39
N MET A 707 -19.96 46.09 38.40
CA MET A 707 -20.88 46.26 37.27
C MET A 707 -21.58 47.63 37.27
N ARG A 708 -21.53 48.36 38.40
CA ARG A 708 -22.23 49.65 38.56
C ARG A 708 -21.87 50.68 37.49
N PRO A 709 -20.59 50.93 37.16
CA PRO A 709 -20.26 51.94 36.15
C PRO A 709 -20.85 51.61 34.76
N LEU A 710 -20.88 50.32 34.40
CA LEU A 710 -21.50 49.86 33.16
C LEU A 710 -23.04 50.03 33.19
N ALA A 711 -23.69 49.68 34.29
CA ALA A 711 -25.14 49.83 34.47
C ALA A 711 -25.61 51.30 34.42
N PHE A 712 -24.86 52.21 35.05
CA PHE A 712 -25.12 53.65 34.99
C PHE A 712 -24.93 54.20 33.58
N ALA A 713 -23.86 53.81 32.89
CA ALA A 713 -23.58 54.27 31.54
C ALA A 713 -24.64 53.79 30.54
N TYR A 714 -25.07 52.52 30.67
CA TYR A 714 -26.17 51.97 29.87
C TYR A 714 -27.50 52.68 30.15
N SER A 715 -27.87 52.86 31.42
CA SER A 715 -29.14 53.50 31.80
C SER A 715 -29.21 54.95 31.33
N ARG A 716 -28.08 55.67 31.38
CA ARG A 716 -27.99 57.04 30.84
C ARG A 716 -28.14 57.08 29.31
N GLN A 717 -27.58 56.10 28.59
CA GLN A 717 -27.73 56.04 27.13
C GLN A 717 -29.13 55.60 26.70
N ALA A 718 -29.77 54.69 27.45
CA ALA A 718 -31.08 54.14 27.12
C ALA A 718 -32.25 55.08 27.50
N TYR A 719 -32.13 55.80 28.61
CA TYR A 719 -33.22 56.61 29.18
C TYR A 719 -32.90 58.12 29.28
N GLY A 720 -31.70 58.54 28.89
CA GLY A 720 -31.29 59.94 28.87
C GLY A 720 -31.64 60.67 27.56
N PRO A 721 -31.58 62.02 27.55
CA PRO A 721 -31.77 62.79 26.32
C PRO A 721 -30.70 62.45 25.28
N PRO A 722 -31.03 62.43 23.97
CA PRO A 722 -30.09 62.07 22.92
C PRO A 722 -28.89 63.04 22.91
N GLY A 723 -27.71 62.51 23.17
CA GLY A 723 -26.45 63.26 23.24
C GLY A 723 -25.25 62.34 23.10
N ASP A 724 -24.15 62.87 22.55
CA ASP A 724 -22.94 62.12 22.25
C ASP A 724 -22.34 61.55 23.56
N PRO A 725 -22.09 60.24 23.68
CA PRO A 725 -21.62 59.65 24.93
C PRO A 725 -20.26 60.24 25.32
N ASN A 726 -20.16 60.76 26.54
CA ASN A 726 -18.92 61.28 27.09
C ASN A 726 -17.84 60.18 27.01
N ARG A 727 -16.75 60.41 26.25
CA ARG A 727 -15.67 59.44 26.01
C ARG A 727 -15.11 58.84 27.30
N THR A 728 -15.12 59.61 28.39
CA THR A 728 -14.68 59.18 29.72
C THR A 728 -15.61 58.13 30.32
N ALA A 729 -16.94 58.30 30.16
CA ALA A 729 -17.96 57.36 30.63
C ALA A 729 -17.95 56.06 29.82
N LEU A 730 -17.69 56.14 28.51
CA LEU A 730 -17.51 54.95 27.65
C LEU A 730 -16.28 54.13 28.09
N ALA A 731 -15.15 54.80 28.35
CA ALA A 731 -13.94 54.14 28.82
C ALA A 731 -14.13 53.46 30.19
N GLU A 732 -14.91 54.08 31.07
CA GLU A 732 -15.25 53.54 32.38
C GLU A 732 -16.19 52.33 32.31
N ALA A 733 -17.21 52.39 31.45
CA ALA A 733 -18.11 51.28 31.16
C ALA A 733 -17.36 50.06 30.58
N VAL A 734 -16.41 50.29 29.66
CA VAL A 734 -15.57 49.23 29.10
C VAL A 734 -14.67 48.58 30.16
N ARG A 735 -14.09 49.37 31.07
CA ARG A 735 -13.29 48.85 32.20
C ARG A 735 -14.14 48.03 33.17
N SER A 736 -15.33 48.52 33.51
CA SER A 736 -16.31 47.81 34.36
C SER A 736 -16.70 46.47 33.73
N TYR A 737 -17.04 46.43 32.44
CA TYR A 737 -17.27 45.19 31.71
C TYR A 737 -16.09 44.22 31.79
N GLN A 738 -14.86 44.70 31.60
CA GLN A 738 -13.66 43.85 31.64
C GLN A 738 -13.40 43.27 33.04
N ALA A 739 -13.69 44.03 34.10
CA ALA A 739 -13.60 43.56 35.48
C ALA A 739 -14.62 42.46 35.78
N THR A 740 -15.92 42.73 35.52
CA THR A 740 -16.99 41.75 35.74
C THR A 740 -16.81 40.49 34.87
N ALA A 741 -16.38 40.63 33.62
CA ALA A 741 -16.11 39.49 32.75
C ALA A 741 -14.88 38.67 33.16
N LYS A 742 -13.99 39.23 33.98
CA LYS A 742 -12.82 38.53 34.54
C LYS A 742 -13.22 37.76 35.80
N GLU A 743 -14.08 38.34 36.63
CA GLU A 743 -14.65 37.69 37.81
C GLU A 743 -15.52 36.47 37.44
N LEU A 744 -16.30 36.55 36.35
CA LEU A 744 -17.08 35.42 35.83
C LEU A 744 -16.24 34.27 35.23
N LYS A 745 -14.92 34.43 35.12
CA LYS A 745 -13.99 33.40 34.59
C LYS A 745 -13.18 32.69 35.68
N THR A 746 -13.10 33.27 36.87
CA THR A 746 -12.51 32.67 38.07
C THR A 746 -13.53 31.80 38.76
#